data_AF-A0A4U6TQF6-F1
#
_entry.id   AF-A0A4U6TQF6-F1
#
_cell.length_a   1.000
_cell.length_b   1.000
_cell.length_c   1.000
_cell.angle_alpha   90.00
_cell.angle_beta   90.00
_cell.angle_gamma   90.00
#
_symmetry.space_group_name_H-M   'P 1'
#
loop_
_entity.id
_entity.type
_entity.pdbx_description
1 polymer ?
#
loop_
_entity_poly.entity_id
_entity_poly.type
_entity_poly.pdbx_seq_one_letter_code
_entity_poly.pdbx_strand_id
1 'polypeptide(L)'
;MAAAEENTSLFLIFILTMIALPLVPYTIMRLCRAASEKAKTIHCRCSGCHRSGKYRKSIYKRISNFSTCSNLTIVLLWIVMIFLVYYIKHVSREVQVFEPFSILGLEAGASESEIKKSYRRLSIQYHPDKNPDPEAHKYFVEYISKAYQALTDPVSRENYEKYGHPDGRQGMQMGIALPKFLLNIDGASGGIMLLGIVGFCILLPLMIAVIYLSRSSKYTGNYVMHQTLSTYYYFMKPSLAPSKVMDVFIKAAEYMEMPVRRSDDEPLQKLFVAVRSELNLDLKNIKTEQAKFWKQHPSLVKMELLIQAHLTRESFVLTPALLKDYRHMLELAPRLLEELVKIAVLPRNPHGFGWLRPATGVIELSQNIIQAVPLSARKATGGNSEGIAPFLQLPHFTEATVKKIARKKIRAFQELFDMSVEDRAALLTQVAGLSEEQARDVELVLEMIPSIEVDIKCETEGEEGIQEGDVVTMYAWVSLQRRNGLTAALPHCPNFPFHKEENFWLLLADAASNDVWLSQKVSFMDETTAITAASKAIQETQEALGASAKEIGIAVREAVDRVKKGSRLVMGKFQAPAEGTHNLTSFCLCDSWIGCDTKTSFKLKVLKRSRAGTRGHVPEEGPVAATEDGIEEEEEEEEEEYDDYESEYSDDEEDEKNKGKGKGKVVNGAAHQGGADSDIESGSDE
;
A
#
# COMPACT_ATOMS: atom_id res chain seq x y z
N MET A 1 45.05 -32.10 -8.07
CA MET A 1 44.36 -30.88 -8.57
C MET A 1 42.89 -31.18 -8.78
N ALA A 2 42.52 -32.25 -9.51
CA ALA A 2 41.19 -32.89 -9.57
C ALA A 2 40.17 -32.48 -8.48
N ALA A 3 40.35 -32.88 -7.20
CA ALA A 3 39.47 -32.51 -6.07
C ALA A 3 39.35 -31.01 -5.71
N ALA A 4 39.91 -30.09 -6.51
CA ALA A 4 39.65 -28.65 -6.48
C ALA A 4 38.85 -28.18 -7.71
N GLU A 5 39.09 -28.81 -8.87
CA GLU A 5 38.32 -28.63 -10.11
C GLU A 5 36.91 -29.22 -9.97
N GLU A 6 36.79 -30.40 -9.35
CA GLU A 6 35.53 -31.05 -8.97
C GLU A 6 34.67 -30.15 -8.06
N ASN A 7 35.20 -29.64 -6.95
CA ASN A 7 34.48 -28.71 -6.08
C ASN A 7 34.07 -27.43 -6.82
N THR A 8 34.85 -27.00 -7.82
CA THR A 8 34.55 -25.81 -8.62
C THR A 8 33.41 -26.07 -9.61
N SER A 9 33.38 -27.23 -10.27
CA SER A 9 32.27 -27.60 -11.18
C SER A 9 30.96 -27.80 -10.41
N LEU A 10 31.02 -28.43 -9.23
CA LEU A 10 29.87 -28.60 -8.33
C LEU A 10 29.32 -27.25 -7.81
N PHE A 11 30.18 -26.29 -7.47
CA PHE A 11 29.73 -24.94 -7.07
C PHE A 11 29.00 -24.19 -8.18
N LEU A 12 29.45 -24.32 -9.43
CA LEU A 12 28.79 -23.69 -10.59
C LEU A 12 27.39 -24.27 -10.81
N ILE A 13 27.23 -25.58 -10.63
CA ILE A 13 25.92 -26.27 -10.68
C ILE A 13 25.04 -25.82 -9.51
N PHE A 14 25.59 -25.64 -8.30
CA PHE A 14 24.86 -25.14 -7.13
C PHE A 14 24.38 -23.68 -7.30
N ILE A 15 25.21 -22.78 -7.85
CA ILE A 15 24.76 -21.43 -8.22
C ILE A 15 23.68 -21.49 -9.30
N LEU A 16 23.84 -22.35 -10.31
CA LEU A 16 22.87 -22.50 -11.39
C LEU A 16 21.49 -22.92 -10.87
N THR A 17 21.40 -23.88 -9.95
CA THR A 17 20.12 -24.29 -9.35
C THR A 17 19.54 -23.21 -8.44
N MET A 18 20.36 -22.55 -7.62
CA MET A 18 19.94 -21.42 -6.76
C MET A 18 19.40 -20.22 -7.55
N ILE A 19 19.93 -19.95 -8.76
CA ILE A 19 19.38 -18.92 -9.66
C ILE A 19 18.12 -19.41 -10.37
N ALA A 20 18.12 -20.65 -10.89
CA ALA A 20 17.02 -21.16 -11.70
C ALA A 20 15.71 -21.36 -10.91
N LEU A 21 15.80 -21.85 -9.67
CA LEU A 21 14.65 -22.19 -8.81
C LEU A 21 13.67 -21.02 -8.60
N PRO A 22 14.10 -19.78 -8.28
CA PRO A 22 13.21 -18.62 -8.26
C PRO A 22 12.94 -18.02 -9.64
N LEU A 23 13.94 -17.98 -10.54
CA LEU A 23 13.88 -17.25 -11.81
C LEU A 23 12.87 -17.85 -12.80
N VAL A 24 12.84 -19.17 -12.93
CA VAL A 24 12.01 -19.86 -13.92
C VAL A 24 10.51 -19.80 -13.55
N PRO A 25 10.06 -20.16 -12.33
CA PRO A 25 8.65 -20.03 -11.95
C PRO A 25 8.16 -18.59 -11.98
N TYR A 26 8.98 -17.63 -11.53
CA TYR A 26 8.62 -16.21 -11.55
C TYR A 26 8.40 -15.69 -12.98
N THR A 27 9.29 -16.04 -13.92
CA THR A 27 9.14 -15.61 -15.31
C THR A 27 7.98 -16.30 -16.03
N ILE A 28 7.73 -17.59 -15.78
CA ILE A 28 6.53 -18.29 -16.28
C ILE A 28 5.27 -17.60 -15.75
N MET A 29 5.14 -17.40 -14.43
CA MET A 29 3.99 -16.71 -13.82
C MET A 29 3.77 -15.32 -14.44
N ARG A 30 4.85 -14.57 -14.66
CA ARG A 30 4.79 -13.22 -15.24
C ARG A 30 4.37 -13.23 -16.71
N LEU A 31 4.80 -14.20 -17.50
CA LEU A 31 4.37 -14.39 -18.89
C LEU A 31 2.89 -14.80 -18.96
N CYS A 32 2.45 -15.75 -18.11
CA CYS A 32 1.05 -16.15 -18.01
C CYS A 32 0.13 -14.99 -17.63
N ARG A 33 0.54 -14.14 -16.67
CA ARG A 33 -0.20 -12.90 -16.32
C ARG A 33 -0.28 -11.94 -17.52
N ALA A 34 0.85 -11.68 -18.18
CA ALA A 34 0.90 -10.78 -19.34
C ALA A 34 0.08 -11.27 -20.55
N ALA A 35 -0.09 -12.58 -20.71
CA ALA A 35 -0.96 -13.17 -21.74
C ALA A 35 -2.46 -13.14 -21.36
N SER A 36 -2.78 -13.12 -20.06
CA SER A 36 -4.15 -13.14 -19.54
C SER A 36 -4.81 -11.74 -19.49
N GLU A 37 -4.03 -10.68 -19.27
CA GLU A 37 -4.53 -9.30 -19.17
C GLU A 37 -5.06 -8.73 -20.50
N LYS A 38 -6.31 -9.08 -20.85
CA LYS A 38 -7.15 -8.27 -21.76
C LYS A 38 -7.53 -6.96 -21.07
N ALA A 39 -6.63 -5.98 -21.13
CA ALA A 39 -6.78 -4.69 -20.47
C ALA A 39 -8.04 -3.92 -20.93
N LYS A 40 -9.11 -3.96 -20.12
CA LYS A 40 -10.29 -3.10 -20.27
C LYS A 40 -9.86 -1.63 -20.12
N THR A 41 -10.37 -0.74 -20.99
CA THR A 41 -10.06 0.70 -20.89
C THR A 41 -10.93 1.36 -19.81
N ILE A 42 -10.42 1.45 -18.59
CA ILE A 42 -11.11 2.02 -17.43
C ILE A 42 -11.18 3.57 -17.40
N HIS A 43 -10.68 4.27 -18.43
CA HIS A 43 -10.64 5.73 -18.47
C HIS A 43 -11.55 6.32 -19.54
N CYS A 44 -12.06 7.52 -19.29
CA CYS A 44 -12.86 8.29 -20.26
C CYS A 44 -12.07 8.54 -21.58
N ARG A 45 -12.81 8.66 -22.70
CA ARG A 45 -12.27 8.80 -24.07
C ARG A 45 -12.58 10.14 -24.75
N CYS A 46 -13.25 11.07 -24.07
CA CYS A 46 -13.58 12.38 -24.63
C CYS A 46 -12.33 13.20 -25.03
N SER A 47 -12.51 14.18 -25.92
CA SER A 47 -11.43 14.99 -26.49
C SER A 47 -10.55 15.67 -25.43
N GLY A 48 -11.16 16.11 -24.32
CA GLY A 48 -10.45 16.72 -23.19
C GLY A 48 -9.48 15.77 -22.48
N CYS A 49 -9.92 14.53 -22.20
CA CYS A 49 -9.07 13.50 -21.60
C CYS A 49 -8.00 12.96 -22.58
N HIS A 50 -8.26 12.99 -23.89
CA HIS A 50 -7.24 12.68 -24.89
C HIS A 50 -6.19 13.79 -24.98
N ARG A 51 -6.62 15.07 -25.01
CA ARG A 51 -5.75 16.24 -25.12
C ARG A 51 -4.84 16.45 -23.91
N SER A 52 -5.27 16.07 -22.70
CA SER A 52 -4.43 16.20 -21.50
C SER A 52 -3.22 15.26 -21.48
N GLY A 53 -3.18 14.24 -22.35
CA GLY A 53 -2.05 13.30 -22.48
C GLY A 53 -1.87 12.33 -21.30
N LYS A 54 -2.56 12.57 -20.19
CA LYS A 54 -2.52 11.83 -18.91
C LYS A 54 -2.54 10.31 -19.05
N TYR A 55 -3.43 9.77 -19.88
CA TYR A 55 -3.58 8.32 -20.09
C TYR A 55 -2.72 7.78 -21.26
N ARG A 56 -2.04 8.65 -22.01
CA ARG A 56 -1.16 8.27 -23.12
C ARG A 56 0.14 7.69 -22.57
N LYS A 57 0.19 6.37 -22.38
CA LYS A 57 1.41 5.61 -22.09
C LYS A 57 2.45 5.90 -23.18
N SER A 58 3.38 6.83 -22.90
CA SER A 58 4.49 7.14 -23.80
C SER A 58 5.24 5.85 -24.15
N ILE A 59 5.65 5.69 -25.41
CA ILE A 59 6.42 4.53 -25.87
C ILE A 59 7.71 4.43 -25.03
N TYR A 60 8.33 5.56 -24.73
CA TYR A 60 9.49 5.65 -23.83
C TYR A 60 9.17 5.18 -22.40
N LYS A 61 7.95 5.39 -21.88
CA LYS A 61 7.53 4.87 -20.57
C LYS A 61 7.20 3.36 -20.60
N ARG A 62 6.80 2.82 -21.75
CA ARG A 62 6.67 1.38 -21.96
C ARG A 62 8.05 0.69 -21.98
N ILE A 63 9.04 1.36 -22.57
CA ILE A 63 10.45 0.95 -22.57
C ILE A 63 11.08 1.16 -21.18
N SER A 64 10.81 2.25 -20.47
CA SER A 64 11.32 2.45 -19.10
C SER A 64 10.71 1.46 -18.11
N ASN A 65 9.46 1.04 -18.30
CA ASN A 65 8.83 -0.04 -17.54
C ASN A 65 9.34 -1.43 -17.94
N PHE A 66 10.04 -1.57 -19.08
CA PHE A 66 10.89 -2.72 -19.39
C PHE A 66 12.27 -2.58 -18.74
N SER A 67 12.81 -1.37 -18.67
CA SER A 67 14.11 -1.00 -18.06
C SER A 67 14.05 -0.61 -16.58
N THR A 68 13.03 -1.02 -15.83
CA THR A 68 13.03 -0.92 -14.37
C THR A 68 14.07 -1.87 -13.79
N CYS A 69 14.69 -1.49 -12.66
CA CYS A 69 15.76 -2.29 -12.04
C CYS A 69 15.37 -3.78 -11.87
N SER A 70 14.17 -4.06 -11.36
CA SER A 70 13.64 -5.43 -11.20
C SER A 70 13.51 -6.24 -12.50
N ASN A 71 13.42 -5.60 -13.67
CA ASN A 71 13.41 -6.32 -14.95
C ASN A 71 14.83 -6.47 -15.50
N LEU A 72 15.66 -5.44 -15.34
CA LEU A 72 17.07 -5.46 -15.74
C LEU A 72 17.81 -6.56 -14.96
N THR A 73 17.51 -6.75 -13.67
CA THR A 73 18.04 -7.87 -12.87
C THR A 73 17.52 -9.22 -13.37
N ILE A 74 16.26 -9.36 -13.78
CA ILE A 74 15.76 -10.60 -14.38
C ILE A 74 16.51 -10.93 -15.68
N VAL A 75 16.67 -9.95 -16.59
CA VAL A 75 17.41 -10.13 -17.84
C VAL A 75 18.88 -10.46 -17.56
N LEU A 76 19.52 -9.78 -16.60
CA LEU A 76 20.89 -10.05 -16.17
C LEU A 76 21.02 -11.46 -15.56
N LEU A 77 20.08 -11.90 -14.73
CA LEU A 77 20.07 -13.25 -14.16
C LEU A 77 19.89 -14.32 -15.25
N TRP A 78 19.09 -14.08 -16.30
CA TRP A 78 19.03 -14.96 -17.46
C TRP A 78 20.34 -14.99 -18.25
N ILE A 79 21.02 -13.84 -18.44
CA ILE A 79 22.33 -13.78 -19.10
C ILE A 79 23.39 -14.54 -18.27
N VAL A 80 23.42 -14.33 -16.95
CA VAL A 80 24.30 -15.05 -16.02
C VAL A 80 23.99 -16.55 -16.03
N MET A 81 22.72 -16.94 -16.07
CA MET A 81 22.32 -18.35 -16.14
C MET A 81 22.78 -19.01 -17.45
N ILE A 82 22.59 -18.36 -18.59
CA ILE A 82 23.08 -18.82 -19.91
C ILE A 82 24.62 -18.90 -19.92
N PHE A 83 25.31 -17.91 -19.35
CA PHE A 83 26.76 -17.92 -19.23
C PHE A 83 27.26 -19.06 -18.33
N LEU A 84 26.61 -19.32 -17.19
CA LEU A 84 26.93 -20.44 -16.30
C LEU A 84 26.73 -21.80 -17.01
N VAL A 85 25.62 -21.99 -17.73
CA VAL A 85 25.38 -23.22 -18.52
C VAL A 85 26.45 -23.40 -19.60
N TYR A 86 26.82 -22.34 -20.31
CA TYR A 86 27.91 -22.36 -21.29
C TYR A 86 29.26 -22.69 -20.63
N TYR A 87 29.57 -22.07 -19.49
CA TYR A 87 30.83 -22.26 -18.78
C TYR A 87 30.94 -23.67 -18.19
N ILE A 88 29.87 -24.19 -17.57
CA ILE A 88 29.79 -25.59 -17.11
C ILE A 88 30.03 -26.54 -18.29
N LYS A 89 29.37 -26.34 -19.44
CA LYS A 89 29.57 -27.15 -20.65
C LYS A 89 31.03 -27.15 -21.14
N HIS A 90 31.77 -26.07 -20.94
CA HIS A 90 33.18 -25.96 -21.34
C HIS A 90 34.19 -26.43 -20.27
N VAL A 91 33.80 -26.44 -18.99
CA VAL A 91 34.66 -26.86 -17.86
C VAL A 91 34.50 -28.33 -17.52
N SER A 92 33.31 -28.91 -17.72
CA SER A 92 33.04 -30.34 -17.52
C SER A 92 33.69 -31.20 -18.61
N ARG A 93 35.01 -31.38 -18.52
CA ARG A 93 35.69 -32.54 -19.14
C ARG A 93 35.16 -33.83 -18.52
N GLU A 94 35.15 -34.87 -19.35
CA GLU A 94 34.61 -36.18 -19.01
C GLU A 94 35.36 -36.79 -17.82
N VAL A 95 34.62 -37.13 -16.75
CA VAL A 95 35.13 -37.99 -15.69
C VAL A 95 35.30 -39.38 -16.29
N GLN A 96 36.53 -39.74 -16.65
CA GLN A 96 36.82 -41.06 -17.21
C GLN A 96 36.56 -42.13 -16.14
N VAL A 97 35.55 -42.97 -16.40
CA VAL A 97 35.28 -44.16 -15.60
C VAL A 97 36.52 -45.06 -15.64
N PHE A 98 36.90 -45.61 -14.49
CA PHE A 98 38.12 -46.42 -14.38
C PHE A 98 37.94 -47.77 -15.10
N GLU A 99 38.33 -47.82 -16.37
CA GLU A 99 38.30 -49.03 -17.21
C GLU A 99 39.72 -49.58 -17.42
N PRO A 100 40.12 -50.66 -16.73
CA PRO A 100 41.50 -51.16 -16.77
C PRO A 100 41.99 -51.57 -18.17
N PHE A 101 41.11 -52.17 -18.99
CA PHE A 101 41.43 -52.55 -20.36
C PHE A 101 41.67 -51.32 -21.25
N SER A 102 40.77 -50.34 -21.20
CA SER A 102 40.85 -49.08 -21.94
C SER A 102 42.08 -48.25 -21.55
N ILE A 103 42.41 -48.16 -20.25
CA ILE A 103 43.62 -47.49 -19.74
C ILE A 103 44.90 -48.16 -20.25
N LEU A 104 44.91 -49.49 -20.39
CA LEU A 104 46.05 -50.23 -20.95
C LEU A 104 46.04 -50.32 -22.49
N GLY A 105 45.05 -49.75 -23.16
CA GLY A 105 44.90 -49.81 -24.62
C GLY A 105 44.70 -51.24 -25.15
N LEU A 106 43.80 -51.99 -24.50
CA LEU A 106 43.47 -53.39 -24.80
C LEU A 106 41.95 -53.58 -24.90
N GLU A 107 41.51 -54.61 -25.63
CA GLU A 107 40.10 -55.01 -25.67
C GLU A 107 39.71 -55.81 -24.41
N ALA A 108 38.43 -55.75 -24.05
CA ALA A 108 37.91 -56.45 -22.88
C ALA A 108 38.01 -57.98 -23.07
N GLY A 109 38.78 -58.63 -22.18
CA GLY A 109 39.08 -60.07 -22.27
C GLY A 109 40.45 -60.41 -22.88
N ALA A 110 41.30 -59.42 -23.16
CA ALA A 110 42.70 -59.64 -23.58
C ALA A 110 43.47 -60.57 -22.61
N SER A 111 44.40 -61.36 -23.13
CA SER A 111 45.14 -62.36 -22.34
C SER A 111 46.11 -61.72 -21.35
N GLU A 112 46.46 -62.45 -20.27
CA GLU A 112 47.51 -62.01 -19.34
C GLU A 112 48.84 -61.67 -20.04
N SER A 113 49.19 -62.40 -21.10
CA SER A 113 50.37 -62.14 -21.93
C SER A 113 50.31 -60.77 -22.63
N GLU A 114 49.12 -60.34 -23.06
CA GLU A 114 48.90 -59.05 -23.71
C GLU A 114 48.82 -57.91 -22.69
N ILE A 115 48.18 -58.15 -21.54
CA ILE A 115 48.17 -57.24 -20.39
C ILE A 115 49.60 -56.95 -19.93
N LYS A 116 50.41 -57.99 -19.69
CA LYS A 116 51.83 -57.87 -19.29
C LYS A 116 52.68 -57.18 -20.38
N LYS A 117 52.38 -57.41 -21.67
CA LYS A 117 53.06 -56.76 -22.81
C LYS A 117 52.70 -55.28 -22.95
N SER A 118 51.43 -54.90 -22.81
CA SER A 118 50.99 -53.51 -22.91
C SER A 118 51.42 -52.70 -21.69
N TYR A 119 51.30 -53.27 -20.48
CA TYR A 119 51.84 -52.65 -19.28
C TYR A 119 53.34 -52.37 -19.43
N ARG A 120 54.16 -53.36 -19.80
CA ARG A 120 55.61 -53.15 -20.01
C ARG A 120 55.94 -52.05 -21.03
N ARG A 121 55.12 -51.89 -22.08
CA ARG A 121 55.25 -50.79 -23.05
C ARG A 121 54.95 -49.43 -22.39
N LEU A 122 53.83 -49.31 -21.70
CA LEU A 122 53.39 -48.07 -21.03
C LEU A 122 54.31 -47.70 -19.86
N SER A 123 54.75 -48.66 -19.03
CA SER A 123 55.70 -48.44 -17.94
C SER A 123 57.02 -47.83 -18.43
N ILE A 124 57.49 -48.15 -19.64
CA ILE A 124 58.72 -47.57 -20.19
C ILE A 124 58.52 -46.11 -20.61
N GLN A 125 57.31 -45.74 -21.04
CA GLN A 125 56.96 -44.40 -21.52
C GLN A 125 56.59 -43.42 -20.38
N TYR A 126 56.08 -43.93 -19.26
CA TYR A 126 55.60 -43.13 -18.13
C TYR A 126 56.37 -43.39 -16.81
N HIS A 127 57.52 -44.07 -16.83
CA HIS A 127 58.35 -44.27 -15.62
C HIS A 127 58.91 -42.94 -15.09
N PRO A 128 58.90 -42.67 -13.76
CA PRO A 128 59.55 -41.49 -13.20
C PRO A 128 61.03 -41.36 -13.58
N ASP A 129 61.78 -42.48 -13.61
CA ASP A 129 63.21 -42.47 -13.96
C ASP A 129 63.50 -42.23 -15.45
N LYS A 130 62.48 -42.22 -16.32
CA LYS A 130 62.60 -42.13 -17.78
C LYS A 130 61.85 -40.97 -18.41
N ASN A 131 60.82 -40.48 -17.73
CA ASN A 131 60.00 -39.37 -18.15
C ASN A 131 59.98 -38.33 -17.01
N PRO A 132 60.59 -37.14 -17.19
CA PRO A 132 60.68 -36.13 -16.15
C PRO A 132 59.37 -35.39 -15.87
N ASP A 133 58.30 -35.62 -16.66
CA ASP A 133 57.04 -34.91 -16.51
C ASP A 133 56.28 -35.35 -15.23
N PRO A 134 55.97 -34.43 -14.30
CA PRO A 134 55.30 -34.76 -13.04
C PRO A 134 53.83 -35.18 -13.23
N GLU A 135 53.25 -34.96 -14.41
CA GLU A 135 51.94 -35.49 -14.79
C GLU A 135 52.03 -36.93 -15.33
N ALA A 136 53.08 -37.25 -16.10
CA ALA A 136 53.34 -38.61 -16.57
C ALA A 136 53.53 -39.59 -15.39
N HIS A 137 54.26 -39.16 -14.36
CA HIS A 137 54.43 -39.96 -13.14
C HIS A 137 53.11 -40.20 -12.40
N LYS A 138 52.24 -39.19 -12.26
CA LYS A 138 50.91 -39.35 -11.65
C LYS A 138 50.05 -40.30 -12.47
N TYR A 139 50.00 -40.12 -13.79
CA TYR A 139 49.24 -41.00 -14.69
C TYR A 139 49.71 -42.46 -14.59
N PHE A 140 51.02 -42.68 -14.44
CA PHE A 140 51.58 -44.00 -14.20
C PHE A 140 51.11 -44.63 -12.89
N VAL A 141 51.15 -43.89 -11.77
CA VAL A 141 50.81 -44.41 -10.43
C VAL A 141 49.30 -44.54 -10.25
N GLU A 142 48.52 -43.54 -10.65
CA GLU A 142 47.08 -43.45 -10.43
C GLU A 142 46.28 -44.33 -11.40
N TYR A 143 46.71 -44.45 -12.68
CA TYR A 143 45.95 -45.14 -13.72
C TYR A 143 46.66 -46.40 -14.22
N ILE A 144 47.86 -46.31 -14.80
CA ILE A 144 48.51 -47.44 -15.49
C ILE A 144 48.84 -48.60 -14.51
N SER A 145 49.42 -48.27 -13.34
CA SER A 145 49.77 -49.25 -12.31
C SER A 145 48.52 -49.91 -11.72
N LYS A 146 47.51 -49.11 -11.34
CA LYS A 146 46.25 -49.62 -10.81
C LYS A 146 45.47 -50.46 -11.82
N ALA A 147 45.49 -50.09 -13.10
CA ALA A 147 44.83 -50.86 -14.16
C ALA A 147 45.48 -52.22 -14.37
N TYR A 148 46.82 -52.30 -14.31
CA TYR A 148 47.53 -53.57 -14.32
C TYR A 148 47.23 -54.43 -13.08
N GLN A 149 47.21 -53.82 -11.89
CA GLN A 149 46.83 -54.51 -10.64
C GLN A 149 45.39 -55.06 -10.70
N ALA A 150 44.42 -54.24 -11.14
CA ALA A 150 43.01 -54.62 -11.31
C ALA A 150 42.78 -55.86 -12.20
N LEU A 151 43.71 -56.14 -13.12
CA LEU A 151 43.61 -57.27 -14.06
C LEU A 151 44.52 -58.47 -13.74
N THR A 152 45.52 -58.32 -12.85
CA THR A 152 46.52 -59.37 -12.57
C THR A 152 46.64 -59.79 -11.11
N ASP A 153 46.17 -59.00 -10.14
CA ASP A 153 46.04 -59.44 -8.75
C ASP A 153 44.59 -59.93 -8.50
N PRO A 154 44.39 -61.14 -7.94
CA PRO A 154 43.05 -61.69 -7.74
C PRO A 154 42.21 -60.89 -6.74
N VAL A 155 42.81 -60.22 -5.76
CA VAL A 155 42.07 -59.42 -4.75
C VAL A 155 41.67 -58.07 -5.34
N SER A 156 42.58 -57.36 -6.02
CA SER A 156 42.23 -56.14 -6.77
C SER A 156 41.21 -56.41 -7.88
N ARG A 157 41.25 -57.60 -8.50
CA ARG A 157 40.26 -58.01 -9.49
C ARG A 157 38.88 -58.30 -8.87
N GLU A 158 38.81 -59.07 -7.79
CA GLU A 158 37.55 -59.31 -7.06
C GLU A 158 36.95 -58.00 -6.51
N ASN A 159 37.81 -57.08 -6.06
CA ASN A 159 37.41 -55.72 -5.67
C ASN A 159 36.85 -54.91 -6.87
N TYR A 160 37.50 -54.98 -8.04
CA TYR A 160 37.01 -54.31 -9.24
C TYR A 160 35.67 -54.89 -9.70
N GLU A 161 35.52 -56.22 -9.73
CA GLU A 161 34.28 -56.91 -10.12
C GLU A 161 33.12 -56.66 -9.12
N LYS A 162 33.40 -56.33 -7.84
CA LYS A 162 32.38 -56.02 -6.82
C LYS A 162 32.09 -54.53 -6.60
N TYR A 163 33.06 -53.65 -6.82
CA TYR A 163 32.99 -52.22 -6.44
C TYR A 163 33.36 -51.25 -7.57
N GLY A 164 33.73 -51.74 -8.75
CA GLY A 164 34.15 -50.91 -9.90
C GLY A 164 35.53 -50.25 -9.76
N HIS A 165 36.30 -50.61 -8.73
CA HIS A 165 37.62 -50.02 -8.47
C HIS A 165 38.57 -51.02 -7.77
N PRO A 166 39.86 -51.12 -8.17
CA PRO A 166 40.79 -52.12 -7.61
C PRO A 166 41.05 -51.98 -6.11
N ASP A 167 41.03 -50.76 -5.59
CA ASP A 167 41.19 -50.47 -4.15
C ASP A 167 39.96 -50.89 -3.31
N GLY A 168 38.90 -51.44 -3.93
CA GLY A 168 37.69 -51.88 -3.27
C GLY A 168 36.70 -50.75 -2.96
N ARG A 169 35.93 -50.91 -1.88
CA ARG A 169 34.89 -49.95 -1.46
C ARG A 169 35.52 -48.62 -1.05
N GLN A 170 35.51 -47.64 -1.97
CA GLN A 170 35.92 -46.28 -1.69
C GLN A 170 35.03 -45.64 -0.59
N GLY A 171 35.65 -44.80 0.25
CA GLY A 171 34.94 -44.00 1.25
C GLY A 171 34.15 -42.86 0.60
N MET A 172 32.92 -42.65 1.05
CA MET A 172 32.05 -41.56 0.57
C MET A 172 32.62 -40.19 0.99
N GLN A 173 33.40 -39.55 0.11
CA GLN A 173 33.93 -38.22 0.37
C GLN A 173 32.81 -37.16 0.22
N MET A 174 32.31 -36.63 1.34
CA MET A 174 31.38 -35.49 1.31
C MET A 174 32.16 -34.19 1.01
N GLY A 175 32.24 -33.84 -0.27
CA GLY A 175 32.69 -32.53 -0.72
C GLY A 175 31.60 -31.47 -0.54
N ILE A 176 31.90 -30.38 0.17
CA ILE A 176 31.06 -29.17 0.13
C ILE A 176 31.27 -28.50 -1.24
N ALA A 177 30.19 -28.21 -1.95
CA ALA A 177 30.19 -27.52 -3.24
C ALA A 177 30.48 -26.01 -3.13
N LEU A 178 31.54 -25.64 -2.39
CA LEU A 178 32.05 -24.26 -2.27
C LEU A 178 33.49 -24.18 -2.82
N PRO A 179 33.90 -23.06 -3.43
CA PRO A 179 35.25 -22.89 -3.95
C PRO A 179 36.27 -22.79 -2.83
N LYS A 180 37.46 -23.35 -3.06
CA LYS A 180 38.56 -23.27 -2.09
C LYS A 180 39.04 -21.83 -1.87
N PHE A 181 38.86 -20.91 -2.81
CA PHE A 181 39.17 -19.49 -2.58
C PHE A 181 38.29 -18.81 -1.51
N LEU A 182 37.09 -19.34 -1.25
CA LEU A 182 36.13 -18.79 -0.29
C LEU A 182 36.37 -19.36 1.12
N LEU A 183 36.86 -20.60 1.20
CA LEU A 183 37.17 -21.29 2.45
C LEU A 183 38.63 -21.12 2.93
N ASN A 184 39.56 -20.78 2.03
CA ASN A 184 40.95 -20.47 2.40
C ASN A 184 41.02 -19.10 3.07
N ILE A 185 41.21 -19.10 4.39
CA ILE A 185 41.39 -17.92 5.24
C ILE A 185 42.74 -17.24 4.99
N ASP A 186 43.72 -17.98 4.45
CA ASP A 186 45.10 -17.53 4.21
C ASP A 186 45.22 -16.52 3.06
N GLY A 187 44.87 -15.26 3.30
CA GLY A 187 45.21 -14.12 2.45
C GLY A 187 44.06 -13.17 2.15
N ALA A 188 44.12 -12.54 0.96
CA ALA A 188 43.22 -11.46 0.56
C ALA A 188 41.73 -11.86 0.48
N SER A 189 41.43 -13.16 0.34
CA SER A 189 40.09 -13.75 0.45
C SER A 189 39.41 -13.42 1.77
N GLY A 190 40.12 -13.55 2.90
CA GLY A 190 39.59 -13.29 4.23
C GLY A 190 39.15 -11.83 4.42
N GLY A 191 39.91 -10.88 3.88
CA GLY A 191 39.55 -9.46 3.90
C GLY A 191 38.27 -9.14 3.11
N ILE A 192 38.10 -9.78 1.94
CA ILE A 192 36.88 -9.64 1.12
C ILE A 192 35.67 -10.25 1.85
N MET A 193 35.83 -11.41 2.49
CA MET A 193 34.76 -12.02 3.28
C MET A 193 34.37 -11.16 4.48
N LEU A 194 35.33 -10.61 5.22
CA LEU A 194 35.09 -9.72 6.35
C LEU A 194 34.34 -8.44 5.91
N LEU A 195 34.78 -7.81 4.81
CA LEU A 195 34.09 -6.64 4.25
C LEU A 195 32.68 -6.98 3.76
N GLY A 196 32.45 -8.17 3.20
CA GLY A 196 31.13 -8.67 2.84
C GLY A 196 30.21 -8.83 4.05
N ILE A 197 30.70 -9.42 5.14
CA ILE A 197 29.96 -9.62 6.40
C ILE A 197 29.67 -8.27 7.07
N VAL A 198 30.65 -7.37 7.20
CA VAL A 198 30.44 -6.03 7.77
C VAL A 198 29.47 -5.21 6.90
N GLY A 199 29.59 -5.28 5.57
CA GLY A 199 28.69 -4.61 4.63
C GLY A 199 27.24 -5.11 4.73
N PHE A 200 27.03 -6.43 4.73
CA PHE A 200 25.70 -7.03 4.67
C PHE A 200 25.03 -7.19 6.04
N CYS A 201 25.78 -7.51 7.10
CA CYS A 201 25.23 -7.79 8.43
C CYS A 201 25.25 -6.58 9.37
N ILE A 202 26.06 -5.54 9.11
CA ILE A 202 26.16 -4.35 9.96
C ILE A 202 25.72 -3.09 9.19
N LEU A 203 26.42 -2.73 8.11
CA LEU A 203 26.17 -1.46 7.41
C LEU A 203 24.80 -1.41 6.73
N LEU A 204 24.36 -2.51 6.09
CA LEU A 204 23.05 -2.57 5.43
C LEU A 204 21.88 -2.49 6.44
N PRO A 205 21.84 -3.27 7.53
CA PRO A 205 20.82 -3.10 8.58
C PRO A 205 20.86 -1.74 9.25
N LEU A 206 22.05 -1.19 9.53
CA LEU A 206 22.19 0.15 10.12
C LEU A 206 21.67 1.24 9.18
N MET A 207 22.00 1.18 7.89
CA MET A 207 21.52 2.12 6.88
C MET A 207 20.00 2.02 6.70
N ILE A 208 19.44 0.81 6.67
CA ILE A 208 17.98 0.60 6.65
C ILE A 208 17.34 1.17 7.92
N ALA A 209 17.91 0.92 9.10
CA ALA A 209 17.40 1.45 10.37
C ALA A 209 17.44 2.99 10.42
N VAL A 210 18.54 3.63 10.01
CA VAL A 210 18.65 5.09 9.95
C VAL A 210 17.66 5.69 8.95
N ILE A 211 17.48 5.09 7.77
CA ILE A 211 16.46 5.54 6.79
C ILE A 211 15.03 5.31 7.32
N TYR A 212 14.77 4.20 7.99
CA TYR A 212 13.46 3.90 8.58
C TYR A 212 13.12 4.87 9.72
N LEU A 213 14.02 5.05 10.68
CA LEU A 213 13.82 5.93 11.84
C LEU A 213 13.68 7.40 11.42
N SER A 214 14.55 7.90 10.53
CA SER A 214 14.46 9.28 10.02
C SER A 214 13.21 9.55 9.17
N ARG A 215 12.64 8.54 8.49
CA ARG A 215 11.36 8.67 7.78
C ARG A 215 10.16 8.55 8.71
N SER A 216 10.13 7.56 9.59
CA SER A 216 9.02 7.29 10.53
C SER A 216 8.82 8.44 11.53
N SER A 217 9.91 9.11 11.92
CA SER A 217 9.87 10.29 12.79
C SER A 217 9.39 11.58 12.11
N LYS A 218 9.52 11.74 10.78
CA LYS A 218 8.97 12.90 10.05
C LYS A 218 7.57 12.63 9.46
N TYR A 219 7.32 11.42 8.98
CA TYR A 219 6.14 11.06 8.19
C TYR A 219 5.31 9.94 8.82
N THR A 220 4.00 9.99 8.57
CA THR A 220 3.02 8.93 8.84
C THR A 220 3.12 7.82 7.79
N GLY A 221 2.42 6.70 8.01
CA GLY A 221 2.32 5.61 7.02
C GLY A 221 1.76 6.03 5.66
N ASN A 222 0.99 7.12 5.60
CA ASN A 222 0.46 7.70 4.35
C ASN A 222 1.38 8.76 3.70
N TYR A 223 2.63 8.89 4.17
CA TYR A 223 3.62 9.88 3.70
C TYR A 223 3.17 11.35 3.84
N VAL A 224 2.44 11.64 4.92
CA VAL A 224 2.09 13.00 5.37
C VAL A 224 2.87 13.32 6.65
N MET A 225 3.28 14.57 6.84
CA MET A 225 4.10 14.96 8.00
C MET A 225 3.30 14.97 9.31
N HIS A 226 3.91 14.53 10.40
CA HIS A 226 3.28 14.60 11.74
C HIS A 226 2.94 16.05 12.15
N GLN A 227 3.73 17.02 11.70
CA GLN A 227 3.44 18.45 11.86
C GLN A 227 2.13 18.86 11.16
N THR A 228 1.82 18.28 9.99
CA THR A 228 0.58 18.53 9.26
C THR A 228 -0.62 17.96 10.00
N LEU A 229 -0.53 16.72 10.50
CA LEU A 229 -1.60 16.14 11.33
C LEU A 229 -1.86 16.97 12.59
N SER A 230 -0.81 17.40 13.31
CA SER A 230 -0.95 18.29 14.47
C SER A 230 -1.60 19.63 14.11
N THR A 231 -1.19 20.24 13.00
CA THR A 231 -1.76 21.50 12.50
C THR A 231 -3.23 21.35 12.12
N TYR A 232 -3.58 20.29 11.39
CA TYR A 232 -4.96 19.96 11.03
C TYR A 232 -5.79 19.63 12.29
N TYR A 233 -5.23 18.90 13.25
CA TYR A 233 -5.90 18.57 14.51
C TYR A 233 -6.30 19.84 15.28
N TYR A 234 -5.39 20.81 15.42
CA TYR A 234 -5.61 22.07 16.12
C TYR A 234 -6.58 23.03 15.40
N PHE A 235 -6.53 23.12 14.06
CA PHE A 235 -7.38 24.04 13.31
C PHE A 235 -8.75 23.49 12.92
N MET A 236 -8.97 22.16 12.95
CA MET A 236 -10.28 21.56 12.75
C MET A 236 -11.24 21.94 13.91
N LYS A 237 -12.49 22.29 13.58
CA LYS A 237 -13.53 22.68 14.55
C LYS A 237 -14.90 22.14 14.12
N PRO A 238 -15.83 21.81 15.06
CA PRO A 238 -17.13 21.23 14.72
C PRO A 238 -18.02 22.20 13.91
N SER A 239 -17.83 23.50 14.10
CA SER A 239 -18.54 24.58 13.41
C SER A 239 -17.84 25.07 12.12
N LEU A 240 -16.81 24.38 11.64
CA LEU A 240 -16.09 24.74 10.42
C LEU A 240 -17.00 24.58 9.19
N ALA A 241 -17.32 25.68 8.53
CA ALA A 241 -18.09 25.67 7.28
C ALA A 241 -17.25 25.15 6.10
N PRO A 242 -17.82 24.45 5.10
CA PRO A 242 -17.09 23.95 3.93
C PRO A 242 -16.24 25.00 3.20
N SER A 243 -16.75 26.23 3.06
CA SER A 243 -16.01 27.36 2.46
C SER A 243 -14.73 27.75 3.22
N LYS A 244 -14.60 27.35 4.49
CA LYS A 244 -13.44 27.61 5.37
C LYS A 244 -12.58 26.39 5.63
N VAL A 245 -12.90 25.24 5.02
CA VAL A 245 -12.01 24.08 5.01
C VAL A 245 -10.73 24.35 4.21
N MET A 246 -10.81 25.18 3.15
CA MET A 246 -9.64 25.65 2.40
C MET A 246 -8.61 26.33 3.32
N ASP A 247 -9.04 27.28 4.17
CA ASP A 247 -8.22 28.00 5.15
C ASP A 247 -7.52 27.08 6.18
N VAL A 248 -7.96 25.82 6.32
CA VAL A 248 -7.30 24.77 7.12
C VAL A 248 -6.37 23.93 6.24
N PHE A 249 -6.86 23.46 5.10
CA PHE A 249 -6.14 22.62 4.14
C PHE A 249 -4.79 23.22 3.71
N ILE A 250 -4.75 24.53 3.42
CA ILE A 250 -3.53 25.22 2.96
C ILE A 250 -2.40 25.26 4.00
N LYS A 251 -2.68 24.96 5.28
CA LYS A 251 -1.71 25.03 6.39
C LYS A 251 -0.87 23.76 6.56
N ALA A 252 -0.89 22.84 5.58
CA ALA A 252 -0.01 21.68 5.59
C ALA A 252 1.48 22.09 5.68
N ALA A 253 2.28 21.36 6.46
CA ALA A 253 3.71 21.61 6.56
C ALA A 253 4.42 21.41 5.21
N GLU A 254 3.97 20.44 4.40
CA GLU A 254 4.43 20.23 3.02
C GLU A 254 4.20 21.45 2.13
N TYR A 255 3.10 22.19 2.36
CA TYR A 255 2.77 23.42 1.64
C TYR A 255 3.50 24.65 2.20
N MET A 256 3.91 24.61 3.48
CA MET A 256 4.74 25.64 4.11
C MET A 256 6.23 25.52 3.71
N GLU A 257 6.75 24.30 3.57
CA GLU A 257 8.11 24.01 3.07
C GLU A 257 8.32 24.39 1.58
N MET A 258 7.24 24.65 0.81
CA MET A 258 7.36 25.02 -0.60
C MET A 258 7.99 26.41 -0.80
N PRO A 259 9.00 26.55 -1.68
CA PRO A 259 9.80 27.76 -1.78
C PRO A 259 9.03 28.93 -2.40
N VAL A 260 9.03 30.07 -1.71
CA VAL A 260 8.57 31.36 -2.25
C VAL A 260 9.78 32.13 -2.78
N ARG A 261 9.77 32.50 -4.06
CA ARG A 261 10.87 33.21 -4.72
C ARG A 261 10.49 34.66 -4.94
N ARG A 262 11.44 35.59 -4.87
CA ARG A 262 11.21 37.02 -5.23
C ARG A 262 10.74 37.23 -6.69
N SER A 263 10.99 36.25 -7.57
CA SER A 263 10.44 36.21 -8.93
C SER A 263 8.94 35.95 -9.01
N ASP A 264 8.33 35.46 -7.92
CA ASP A 264 6.95 35.02 -7.89
C ASP A 264 5.98 36.17 -7.54
N ASP A 265 6.47 37.28 -6.97
CA ASP A 265 5.66 38.37 -6.42
C ASP A 265 4.77 39.06 -7.48
N GLU A 266 5.32 39.48 -8.62
CA GLU A 266 4.54 40.12 -9.70
C GLU A 266 3.52 39.13 -10.34
N PRO A 267 3.90 37.88 -10.70
CA PRO A 267 2.94 36.87 -11.10
C PRO A 267 1.82 36.60 -10.08
N LEU A 268 2.13 36.54 -8.78
CA LEU A 268 1.14 36.31 -7.73
C LEU A 268 0.20 37.51 -7.56
N GLN A 269 0.68 38.75 -7.71
CA GLN A 269 -0.17 39.94 -7.72
C GLN A 269 -1.12 39.95 -8.93
N LYS A 270 -0.64 39.58 -10.13
CA LYS A 270 -1.48 39.41 -11.33
C LYS A 270 -2.56 38.35 -11.12
N LEU A 271 -2.18 37.21 -10.52
CA LEU A 271 -3.10 36.11 -10.22
C LEU A 271 -4.15 36.49 -9.17
N PHE A 272 -3.75 37.21 -8.12
CA PHE A 272 -4.67 37.74 -7.11
C PHE A 272 -5.74 38.65 -7.71
N VAL A 273 -5.42 39.44 -8.74
CA VAL A 273 -6.41 40.30 -9.41
C VAL A 273 -7.43 39.49 -10.21
N ALA A 274 -7.01 38.44 -10.90
CA ALA A 274 -7.89 37.57 -11.67
C ALA A 274 -8.84 36.76 -10.76
N VAL A 275 -8.28 36.08 -9.75
CA VAL A 275 -9.00 35.14 -8.88
C VAL A 275 -9.75 35.84 -7.73
N ARG A 276 -9.70 37.18 -7.66
CA ARG A 276 -10.16 38.02 -6.55
C ARG A 276 -11.61 37.76 -6.10
N SER A 277 -12.49 37.35 -7.01
CA SER A 277 -13.91 37.07 -6.74
C SER A 277 -14.17 35.75 -6.02
N GLU A 278 -13.23 34.79 -6.07
CA GLU A 278 -13.34 33.48 -5.43
C GLU A 278 -12.62 33.41 -4.07
N LEU A 279 -11.80 34.41 -3.75
CA LEU A 279 -11.19 34.54 -2.42
C LEU A 279 -12.26 34.86 -1.36
N ASN A 280 -12.10 34.31 -0.16
CA ASN A 280 -13.02 34.51 0.98
C ASN A 280 -12.88 35.90 1.64
N LEU A 281 -12.87 36.98 0.85
CA LEU A 281 -12.69 38.37 1.28
C LEU A 281 -14.03 39.08 1.50
N ASP A 282 -14.20 39.79 2.62
CA ASP A 282 -15.42 40.55 2.90
C ASP A 282 -15.60 41.72 1.93
N LEU A 283 -16.64 41.66 1.10
CA LEU A 283 -16.99 42.68 0.10
C LEU A 283 -17.22 44.09 0.68
N LYS A 284 -17.48 44.21 1.99
CA LYS A 284 -17.63 45.49 2.69
C LYS A 284 -16.29 46.14 3.08
N ASN A 285 -15.23 45.33 3.25
CA ASN A 285 -13.95 45.72 3.85
C ASN A 285 -12.74 45.34 2.96
N ILE A 286 -12.92 45.25 1.64
CA ILE A 286 -11.97 44.64 0.71
C ILE A 286 -10.55 45.21 0.84
N LYS A 287 -10.38 46.52 1.07
CA LYS A 287 -9.04 47.14 1.24
C LYS A 287 -8.31 46.63 2.48
N THR A 288 -9.00 46.48 3.62
CA THR A 288 -8.38 45.97 4.86
C THR A 288 -8.21 44.46 4.83
N GLU A 289 -9.15 43.70 4.26
CA GLU A 289 -8.98 42.25 4.10
C GLU A 289 -7.87 41.89 3.10
N GLN A 290 -7.74 42.63 1.99
CA GLN A 290 -6.58 42.51 1.09
C GLN A 290 -5.26 42.81 1.83
N ALA A 291 -5.22 43.84 2.67
CA ALA A 291 -4.04 44.16 3.48
C ALA A 291 -3.75 43.12 4.59
N LYS A 292 -4.75 42.37 5.07
CA LYS A 292 -4.54 41.21 5.97
C LYS A 292 -4.04 39.98 5.20
N PHE A 293 -4.61 39.71 4.02
CA PHE A 293 -4.24 38.59 3.16
C PHE A 293 -2.74 38.62 2.82
N TRP A 294 -2.24 39.73 2.31
CA TRP A 294 -0.80 39.92 2.00
C TRP A 294 0.10 40.04 3.25
N LYS A 295 -0.45 40.03 4.47
CA LYS A 295 0.30 39.95 5.75
C LYS A 295 0.37 38.53 6.32
N GLN A 296 -0.29 37.55 5.70
CA GLN A 296 -0.13 36.14 6.08
C GLN A 296 1.25 35.62 5.68
N HIS A 297 1.60 34.41 6.13
CA HIS A 297 2.86 33.77 5.74
C HIS A 297 2.91 33.60 4.20
N PRO A 298 4.01 34.00 3.52
CA PRO A 298 4.06 34.02 2.05
C PRO A 298 3.73 32.69 1.37
N SER A 299 4.09 31.54 1.98
CA SER A 299 3.71 30.22 1.44
C SER A 299 2.19 30.01 1.44
N LEU A 300 1.46 30.46 2.47
CA LEU A 300 -0.01 30.33 2.52
C LEU A 300 -0.66 31.17 1.42
N VAL A 301 -0.21 32.42 1.26
CA VAL A 301 -0.68 33.35 0.21
C VAL A 301 -0.46 32.74 -1.18
N LYS A 302 0.75 32.23 -1.43
CA LYS A 302 1.10 31.54 -2.68
C LYS A 302 0.21 30.32 -2.92
N MET A 303 -0.05 29.52 -1.90
CA MET A 303 -0.78 28.26 -2.04
C MET A 303 -2.29 28.44 -2.18
N GLU A 304 -2.91 29.38 -1.45
CA GLU A 304 -4.32 29.73 -1.67
C GLU A 304 -4.52 30.26 -3.10
N LEU A 305 -3.63 31.13 -3.59
CA LEU A 305 -3.68 31.62 -4.97
C LEU A 305 -3.49 30.51 -6.01
N LEU A 306 -2.53 29.58 -5.83
CA LEU A 306 -2.30 28.49 -6.77
C LEU A 306 -3.43 27.45 -6.79
N ILE A 307 -4.07 27.17 -5.64
CA ILE A 307 -5.24 26.29 -5.58
C ILE A 307 -6.45 26.98 -6.21
N GLN A 308 -6.72 28.23 -5.88
CA GLN A 308 -7.87 28.94 -6.44
C GLN A 308 -7.73 29.14 -7.97
N ALA A 309 -6.51 29.35 -8.47
CA ALA A 309 -6.18 29.33 -9.90
C ALA A 309 -6.40 27.96 -10.58
N HIS A 310 -6.30 26.85 -9.83
CA HIS A 310 -6.72 25.54 -10.30
C HIS A 310 -8.25 25.50 -10.46
N LEU A 311 -8.97 25.95 -9.42
CA LEU A 311 -10.44 25.92 -9.39
C LEU A 311 -11.08 26.84 -10.45
N THR A 312 -10.52 28.03 -10.71
CA THR A 312 -10.96 28.93 -11.80
C THR A 312 -10.49 28.49 -13.19
N ARG A 313 -9.61 27.47 -13.27
CA ARG A 313 -8.99 26.95 -14.50
C ARG A 313 -8.00 27.92 -15.18
N GLU A 314 -7.58 28.99 -14.49
CA GLU A 314 -6.68 30.04 -15.00
C GLU A 314 -5.18 29.68 -15.00
N SER A 315 -4.86 28.39 -14.89
CA SER A 315 -3.48 27.85 -14.88
C SER A 315 -2.58 28.26 -16.06
N PHE A 316 -3.12 28.82 -17.14
CA PHE A 316 -2.37 29.38 -18.27
C PHE A 316 -1.65 30.71 -17.94
N VAL A 317 -2.04 31.40 -16.86
CA VAL A 317 -1.43 32.65 -16.38
C VAL A 317 -0.11 32.40 -15.63
N LEU A 318 0.16 31.16 -15.24
CA LEU A 318 1.30 30.79 -14.39
C LEU A 318 2.64 30.80 -15.15
N THR A 319 3.67 31.38 -14.53
CA THR A 319 5.05 31.28 -15.03
C THR A 319 5.57 29.84 -14.94
N PRO A 320 6.59 29.43 -15.73
CA PRO A 320 7.12 28.06 -15.69
C PRO A 320 7.59 27.60 -14.31
N ALA A 321 8.09 28.52 -13.47
CA ALA A 321 8.47 28.24 -12.09
C ALA A 321 7.25 27.95 -11.20
N LEU A 322 6.22 28.82 -11.26
CA LEU A 322 4.96 28.58 -10.54
C LEU A 322 4.19 27.36 -11.06
N LEU A 323 4.32 27.03 -12.35
CA LEU A 323 3.72 25.82 -12.93
C LEU A 323 4.34 24.53 -12.37
N LYS A 324 5.62 24.53 -11.99
CA LYS A 324 6.25 23.41 -11.27
C LYS A 324 5.65 23.28 -9.86
N ASP A 325 5.55 24.39 -9.14
CA ASP A 325 5.03 24.42 -7.77
C ASP A 325 3.54 24.04 -7.72
N TYR A 326 2.73 24.55 -8.65
CA TYR A 326 1.33 24.19 -8.90
C TYR A 326 1.16 22.69 -9.16
N ARG A 327 2.04 22.07 -9.97
CA ARG A 327 2.00 20.62 -10.18
C ARG A 327 2.31 19.87 -8.89
N HIS A 328 3.31 20.27 -8.13
CA HIS A 328 3.63 19.59 -6.87
C HIS A 328 2.54 19.75 -5.81
N MET A 329 1.91 20.93 -5.72
CA MET A 329 0.73 21.19 -4.89
C MET A 329 -0.42 20.19 -5.19
N LEU A 330 -0.73 19.97 -6.48
CA LEU A 330 -1.76 19.02 -6.93
C LEU A 330 -1.35 17.55 -6.77
N GLU A 331 -0.05 17.24 -6.69
CA GLU A 331 0.46 15.89 -6.43
C GLU A 331 0.22 15.47 -4.99
N LEU A 332 0.42 16.41 -4.05
CA LEU A 332 0.22 16.22 -2.61
C LEU A 332 -1.25 16.27 -2.21
N ALA A 333 -2.06 17.11 -2.88
CA ALA A 333 -3.43 17.44 -2.49
C ALA A 333 -4.31 16.22 -2.12
N PRO A 334 -4.38 15.13 -2.91
CA PRO A 334 -5.26 14.00 -2.57
C PRO A 334 -4.90 13.29 -1.26
N ARG A 335 -3.60 13.22 -0.91
CA ARG A 335 -3.15 12.58 0.35
C ARG A 335 -3.45 13.46 1.55
N LEU A 336 -3.20 14.77 1.40
CA LEU A 336 -3.50 15.77 2.42
C LEU A 336 -5.00 15.87 2.70
N LEU A 337 -5.84 15.80 1.66
CA LEU A 337 -7.30 15.72 1.79
C LEU A 337 -7.76 14.45 2.50
N GLU A 338 -7.20 13.28 2.16
CA GLU A 338 -7.54 12.02 2.83
C GLU A 338 -7.22 12.04 4.34
N GLU A 339 -6.05 12.53 4.73
CA GLU A 339 -5.73 12.71 6.15
C GLU A 339 -6.61 13.79 6.81
N LEU A 340 -6.97 14.86 6.09
CA LEU A 340 -7.86 15.90 6.61
C LEU A 340 -9.29 15.37 6.84
N VAL A 341 -9.79 14.43 6.04
CA VAL A 341 -11.04 13.70 6.32
C VAL A 341 -10.90 12.86 7.59
N LYS A 342 -9.83 12.06 7.72
CA LYS A 342 -9.57 11.25 8.92
C LYS A 342 -9.55 12.11 10.19
N ILE A 343 -8.86 13.26 10.14
CA ILE A 343 -8.77 14.21 11.26
C ILE A 343 -10.12 14.90 11.56
N ALA A 344 -11.06 14.97 10.61
CA ALA A 344 -12.42 15.47 10.82
C ALA A 344 -13.37 14.42 11.46
N VAL A 345 -13.26 13.14 11.06
CA VAL A 345 -14.07 12.04 11.61
C VAL A 345 -13.48 11.40 12.87
N LEU A 346 -12.25 11.76 13.24
CA LEU A 346 -11.57 11.30 14.46
C LEU A 346 -12.44 11.64 15.70
N PRO A 347 -12.68 10.67 16.60
CA PRO A 347 -13.56 10.87 17.76
C PRO A 347 -12.94 11.84 18.77
N ARG A 348 -13.65 12.93 19.07
CA ARG A 348 -13.17 14.03 19.95
C ARG A 348 -14.18 14.49 20.99
N ASN A 349 -15.48 14.29 20.73
CA ASN A 349 -16.53 14.67 21.66
C ASN A 349 -16.50 13.73 22.88
N PRO A 350 -16.99 14.13 24.08
CA PRO A 350 -17.08 13.24 25.24
C PRO A 350 -17.87 11.95 24.96
N HIS A 351 -18.79 12.01 23.99
CA HIS A 351 -19.59 10.87 23.49
C HIS A 351 -18.85 9.97 22.48
N GLY A 352 -17.56 10.21 22.21
CA GLY A 352 -16.75 9.35 21.33
C GLY A 352 -16.98 9.52 19.82
N PHE A 353 -17.49 10.68 19.37
CA PHE A 353 -17.85 10.91 17.95
C PHE A 353 -16.98 11.97 17.24
N GLY A 354 -16.90 11.85 15.91
CA GLY A 354 -16.29 12.81 14.99
C GLY A 354 -17.29 13.83 14.43
N TRP A 355 -16.87 14.74 13.54
CA TRP A 355 -17.71 15.87 13.09
C TRP A 355 -18.14 15.79 11.62
N LEU A 356 -19.45 15.84 11.37
CA LEU A 356 -20.04 15.67 10.03
C LEU A 356 -19.74 16.84 9.08
N ARG A 357 -20.11 18.08 9.43
CA ARG A 357 -19.94 19.28 8.57
C ARG A 357 -18.50 19.52 8.11
N PRO A 358 -17.46 19.35 8.96
CA PRO A 358 -16.08 19.44 8.49
C PRO A 358 -15.71 18.28 7.57
N ALA A 359 -16.10 17.03 7.90
CA ALA A 359 -15.80 15.87 7.06
C ALA A 359 -16.44 15.97 5.66
N THR A 360 -17.71 16.35 5.57
CA THR A 360 -18.37 16.61 4.28
C THR A 360 -17.68 17.74 3.53
N GLY A 361 -17.35 18.86 4.19
CA GLY A 361 -16.66 19.98 3.57
C GLY A 361 -15.26 19.66 3.02
N VAL A 362 -14.53 18.73 3.63
CA VAL A 362 -13.25 18.23 3.09
C VAL A 362 -13.47 17.37 1.84
N ILE A 363 -14.52 16.54 1.82
CA ILE A 363 -14.85 15.71 0.66
C ILE A 363 -15.35 16.60 -0.51
N GLU A 364 -16.18 17.60 -0.25
CA GLU A 364 -16.59 18.62 -1.23
C GLU A 364 -15.39 19.38 -1.82
N LEU A 365 -14.40 19.73 -0.97
CA LEU A 365 -13.15 20.34 -1.40
C LEU A 365 -12.32 19.38 -2.28
N SER A 366 -12.25 18.09 -1.94
CA SER A 366 -11.60 17.06 -2.78
C SER A 366 -12.24 16.96 -4.16
N GLN A 367 -13.56 16.79 -4.21
CA GLN A 367 -14.32 16.74 -5.47
C GLN A 367 -14.04 17.99 -6.34
N ASN A 368 -14.04 19.18 -5.74
CA ASN A 368 -13.75 20.44 -6.43
C ASN A 368 -12.32 20.55 -6.94
N ILE A 369 -11.32 20.08 -6.19
CA ILE A 369 -9.92 20.06 -6.63
C ILE A 369 -9.74 19.03 -7.76
N ILE A 370 -10.31 17.82 -7.67
CA ILE A 370 -10.17 16.79 -8.72
C ILE A 370 -10.88 17.21 -10.03
N GLN A 371 -12.01 17.91 -9.95
CA GLN A 371 -12.76 18.41 -11.12
C GLN A 371 -12.32 19.80 -11.60
N ALA A 372 -11.46 20.50 -10.85
CA ALA A 372 -11.14 21.91 -11.04
C ALA A 372 -12.40 22.78 -11.19
N VAL A 373 -13.20 22.88 -10.12
CA VAL A 373 -14.48 23.63 -10.06
C VAL A 373 -14.47 24.56 -8.84
N PRO A 374 -14.88 25.84 -8.96
CA PRO A 374 -14.84 26.79 -7.84
C PRO A 374 -15.78 26.43 -6.70
N LEU A 375 -15.40 26.77 -5.47
CA LEU A 375 -16.23 26.58 -4.27
C LEU A 375 -17.49 27.47 -4.30
N SER A 376 -17.47 28.61 -5.02
CA SER A 376 -18.68 29.41 -5.24
C SER A 376 -19.78 28.65 -5.99
N ALA A 377 -19.42 27.75 -6.91
CA ALA A 377 -20.37 27.03 -7.76
C ALA A 377 -21.26 26.03 -6.99
N ARG A 378 -20.89 25.65 -5.76
CA ARG A 378 -21.75 24.85 -4.86
C ARG A 378 -22.81 25.69 -4.12
N LYS A 379 -22.69 27.02 -4.12
CA LYS A 379 -23.64 27.89 -3.40
C LYS A 379 -25.02 27.79 -4.04
N ALA A 380 -25.99 27.33 -3.27
CA ALA A 380 -27.37 27.13 -3.68
C ALA A 380 -27.93 28.41 -4.35
N THR A 381 -28.39 28.27 -5.59
CA THR A 381 -28.86 29.39 -6.43
C THR A 381 -30.14 28.97 -7.15
N GLY A 382 -31.17 29.84 -7.12
CA GLY A 382 -32.43 29.58 -7.82
C GLY A 382 -33.28 28.41 -7.29
N GLY A 383 -33.01 27.93 -6.07
CA GLY A 383 -33.76 26.86 -5.39
C GLY A 383 -33.18 25.44 -5.52
N ASN A 384 -32.06 25.26 -6.24
CA ASN A 384 -31.31 23.99 -6.22
C ASN A 384 -30.28 23.99 -5.08
N SER A 385 -30.24 22.93 -4.28
CA SER A 385 -29.33 22.73 -3.15
C SER A 385 -27.86 22.56 -3.54
N GLU A 386 -27.56 22.05 -4.74
CA GLU A 386 -26.19 21.71 -5.17
C GLU A 386 -25.53 22.78 -6.05
N GLY A 387 -26.25 23.88 -6.33
CA GLY A 387 -25.77 24.97 -7.17
C GLY A 387 -25.56 24.56 -8.63
N ILE A 388 -24.45 24.99 -9.22
CA ILE A 388 -24.07 24.74 -10.62
C ILE A 388 -22.83 23.85 -10.77
N ALA A 389 -22.16 23.49 -9.67
CA ALA A 389 -20.93 22.70 -9.67
C ALA A 389 -21.04 21.35 -10.43
N PRO A 390 -22.13 20.55 -10.30
CA PRO A 390 -22.25 19.29 -11.04
C PRO A 390 -22.36 19.45 -12.57
N PHE A 391 -22.69 20.65 -13.07
CA PHE A 391 -22.65 20.94 -14.50
C PHE A 391 -21.25 21.37 -14.98
N LEU A 392 -20.47 22.07 -14.15
CA LEU A 392 -19.17 22.62 -14.54
C LEU A 392 -18.05 21.56 -14.65
N GLN A 393 -18.23 20.37 -14.06
CA GLN A 393 -17.37 19.20 -14.29
C GLN A 393 -17.51 18.61 -15.71
N LEU A 394 -18.61 18.88 -16.42
CA LEU A 394 -18.82 18.34 -17.77
C LEU A 394 -17.92 19.06 -18.81
N PRO A 395 -17.46 18.35 -19.85
CA PRO A 395 -16.67 18.96 -20.91
C PRO A 395 -17.51 19.99 -21.69
N HIS A 396 -16.86 21.08 -22.12
CA HIS A 396 -17.49 22.20 -22.86
C HIS A 396 -18.56 23.01 -22.09
N PHE A 397 -18.85 22.69 -20.83
CA PHE A 397 -19.75 23.48 -20.00
C PHE A 397 -19.07 24.75 -19.44
N THR A 398 -19.84 25.85 -19.43
CA THR A 398 -19.48 27.13 -18.83
C THR A 398 -20.70 27.68 -18.08
N GLU A 399 -20.53 28.67 -17.21
CA GLU A 399 -21.68 29.32 -16.57
C GLU A 399 -22.70 29.86 -17.57
N ALA A 400 -22.25 30.42 -18.70
CA ALA A 400 -23.13 30.91 -19.74
C ALA A 400 -23.96 29.77 -20.36
N THR A 401 -23.35 28.59 -20.55
CA THR A 401 -24.02 27.36 -21.00
C THR A 401 -25.10 26.94 -20.00
N VAL A 402 -24.79 26.87 -18.70
CA VAL A 402 -25.76 26.53 -17.64
C VAL A 402 -26.89 27.55 -17.57
N LYS A 403 -26.57 28.84 -17.67
CA LYS A 403 -27.55 29.96 -17.69
C LYS A 403 -28.45 29.96 -18.93
N LYS A 404 -28.09 29.29 -20.03
CA LYS A 404 -29.01 28.98 -21.15
C LYS A 404 -29.94 27.82 -20.79
N ILE A 405 -29.39 26.70 -20.32
CA ILE A 405 -30.13 25.47 -20.00
C ILE A 405 -31.21 25.73 -18.95
N ALA A 406 -30.88 26.50 -17.90
CA ALA A 406 -31.80 26.91 -16.84
C ALA A 406 -33.06 27.65 -17.33
N ARG A 407 -33.01 28.29 -18.52
CA ARG A 407 -34.18 28.95 -19.13
C ARG A 407 -35.19 27.94 -19.70
N LYS A 408 -34.75 26.72 -20.05
CA LYS A 408 -35.61 25.59 -20.46
C LYS A 408 -36.09 24.76 -19.25
N LYS A 409 -36.19 25.39 -18.07
CA LYS A 409 -36.64 24.84 -16.78
C LYS A 409 -35.75 23.77 -16.10
N ILE A 410 -34.78 23.16 -16.78
CA ILE A 410 -33.84 22.20 -16.17
C ILE A 410 -32.88 22.96 -15.24
N ARG A 411 -32.92 22.65 -13.95
CA ARG A 411 -32.18 23.31 -12.85
C ARG A 411 -31.33 22.35 -12.03
N ALA A 412 -31.71 21.08 -11.94
CA ALA A 412 -30.97 20.04 -11.23
C ALA A 412 -30.11 19.22 -12.20
N PHE A 413 -28.98 18.71 -11.72
CA PHE A 413 -28.11 17.86 -12.53
C PHE A 413 -28.77 16.52 -12.86
N GLN A 414 -29.48 15.95 -11.89
CA GLN A 414 -30.24 14.71 -12.05
C GLN A 414 -31.26 14.77 -13.20
N GLU A 415 -31.93 15.92 -13.40
CA GLU A 415 -32.84 16.13 -14.53
C GLU A 415 -32.12 15.98 -15.88
N LEU A 416 -30.89 16.49 -16.02
CA LEU A 416 -30.09 16.34 -17.24
C LEU A 416 -29.55 14.90 -17.41
N PHE A 417 -29.24 14.23 -16.29
CA PHE A 417 -28.77 12.85 -16.27
C PHE A 417 -29.87 11.90 -16.74
N ASP A 418 -31.08 11.99 -16.17
CA ASP A 418 -32.18 11.04 -16.41
C ASP A 418 -32.95 11.27 -17.73
N MET A 419 -32.68 12.36 -18.46
CA MET A 419 -33.17 12.53 -19.82
C MET A 419 -32.72 11.41 -20.78
N SER A 420 -33.51 11.19 -21.84
CA SER A 420 -33.12 10.36 -22.98
C SER A 420 -31.84 10.91 -23.65
N VAL A 421 -31.14 10.06 -24.41
CA VAL A 421 -29.93 10.47 -25.13
C VAL A 421 -30.29 11.47 -26.24
N GLU A 422 -31.44 11.27 -26.85
CA GLU A 422 -32.01 12.05 -27.94
C GLU A 422 -32.41 13.47 -27.48
N ASP A 423 -33.19 13.57 -26.40
CA ASP A 423 -33.61 14.86 -25.84
C ASP A 423 -32.42 15.65 -25.27
N ARG A 424 -31.44 14.94 -24.69
CA ARG A 424 -30.19 15.55 -24.20
C ARG A 424 -29.35 16.05 -25.36
N ALA A 425 -29.16 15.29 -26.44
CA ALA A 425 -28.46 15.73 -27.64
C ALA A 425 -29.15 16.94 -28.29
N ALA A 426 -30.48 16.93 -28.39
CA ALA A 426 -31.26 18.06 -28.89
C ALA A 426 -31.13 19.31 -27.99
N LEU A 427 -31.09 19.15 -26.67
CA LEU A 427 -30.86 20.25 -25.72
C LEU A 427 -29.44 20.83 -25.85
N LEU A 428 -28.42 19.98 -25.91
CA LEU A 428 -27.01 20.42 -25.99
C LEU A 428 -26.73 21.15 -27.31
N THR A 429 -27.29 20.66 -28.43
CA THR A 429 -27.14 21.32 -29.74
C THR A 429 -28.00 22.59 -29.85
N GLN A 430 -29.32 22.47 -29.70
CA GLN A 430 -30.26 23.57 -30.03
C GLN A 430 -30.31 24.69 -28.96
N VAL A 431 -30.07 24.36 -27.68
CA VAL A 431 -30.29 25.29 -26.56
C VAL A 431 -28.97 25.78 -25.97
N ALA A 432 -28.04 24.87 -25.71
CA ALA A 432 -26.72 25.24 -25.22
C ALA A 432 -25.83 25.82 -26.34
N GLY A 433 -25.99 25.36 -27.58
CA GLY A 433 -25.21 25.79 -28.75
C GLY A 433 -23.88 25.07 -28.90
N LEU A 434 -23.82 23.80 -28.49
CA LEU A 434 -22.66 22.93 -28.64
C LEU A 434 -22.71 22.18 -29.98
N SER A 435 -21.55 21.81 -30.53
CA SER A 435 -21.50 20.94 -31.71
C SER A 435 -21.85 19.49 -31.36
N GLU A 436 -22.18 18.68 -32.36
CA GLU A 436 -22.41 17.23 -32.19
C GLU A 436 -21.18 16.49 -31.65
N GLU A 437 -19.97 17.02 -31.87
CA GLU A 437 -18.72 16.50 -31.30
C GLU A 437 -18.68 16.76 -29.78
N GLN A 438 -19.06 17.98 -29.37
CA GLN A 438 -19.10 18.40 -27.98
C GLN A 438 -20.24 17.73 -27.20
N ALA A 439 -21.38 17.47 -27.85
CA ALA A 439 -22.47 16.68 -27.27
C ALA A 439 -22.05 15.21 -27.04
N ARG A 440 -21.35 14.58 -28.00
CA ARG A 440 -20.75 13.25 -27.82
C ARG A 440 -19.72 13.21 -26.69
N ASP A 441 -18.87 14.23 -26.57
CA ASP A 441 -17.92 14.36 -25.45
C ASP A 441 -18.62 14.40 -24.08
N VAL A 442 -19.78 15.07 -23.98
CA VAL A 442 -20.59 15.12 -22.75
C VAL A 442 -21.20 13.76 -22.44
N GLU A 443 -21.77 13.07 -23.42
CA GLU A 443 -22.36 11.73 -23.20
C GLU A 443 -21.31 10.72 -22.71
N LEU A 444 -20.12 10.71 -23.31
CA LEU A 444 -18.97 9.89 -22.88
C LEU A 444 -18.44 10.19 -21.46
N VAL A 445 -18.90 11.28 -20.84
CA VAL A 445 -18.62 11.60 -19.43
C VAL A 445 -19.81 11.23 -18.55
N LEU A 446 -21.05 11.45 -19.00
CA LEU A 446 -22.26 11.02 -18.29
C LEU A 446 -22.34 9.49 -18.16
N GLU A 447 -21.90 8.73 -19.16
CA GLU A 447 -21.78 7.26 -19.11
C GLU A 447 -20.81 6.76 -18.01
N MET A 448 -19.83 7.58 -17.63
CA MET A 448 -18.76 7.26 -16.67
C MET A 448 -19.12 7.63 -15.23
N ILE A 449 -20.12 8.49 -15.01
CA ILE A 449 -20.54 8.92 -13.67
C ILE A 449 -21.21 7.73 -12.96
N PRO A 450 -20.80 7.42 -11.71
CA PRO A 450 -21.41 6.35 -10.93
C PRO A 450 -22.79 6.76 -10.41
N SER A 451 -23.75 5.84 -10.46
CA SER A 451 -24.89 5.83 -9.55
C SER A 451 -24.56 4.92 -8.35
N ILE A 452 -24.97 5.31 -7.15
CA ILE A 452 -24.67 4.60 -5.90
C ILE A 452 -25.99 4.22 -5.22
N GLU A 453 -26.07 2.98 -4.73
CA GLU A 453 -27.15 2.51 -3.87
C GLU A 453 -26.54 1.96 -2.57
N VAL A 454 -27.13 2.29 -1.42
CA VAL A 454 -26.59 1.89 -0.11
C VAL A 454 -27.67 1.17 0.70
N ASP A 455 -27.50 -0.14 0.83
CA ASP A 455 -28.34 -1.08 1.59
C ASP A 455 -27.68 -1.32 2.95
N ILE A 456 -28.37 -1.06 4.07
CA ILE A 456 -27.80 -1.08 5.42
C ILE A 456 -28.65 -1.92 6.37
N LYS A 457 -27.97 -2.78 7.12
CA LYS A 457 -28.52 -3.52 8.26
C LYS A 457 -27.66 -3.28 9.50
N CYS A 458 -28.29 -3.28 10.67
CA CYS A 458 -27.63 -3.19 11.97
C CYS A 458 -28.13 -4.36 12.82
N GLU A 459 -27.21 -5.20 13.27
CA GLU A 459 -27.49 -6.48 13.92
C GLU A 459 -26.55 -6.63 15.14
N THR A 460 -27.03 -7.28 16.20
CA THR A 460 -26.29 -7.58 17.44
C THR A 460 -25.94 -9.07 17.49
N GLU A 461 -24.80 -9.41 18.09
CA GLU A 461 -24.33 -10.81 18.17
C GLU A 461 -25.07 -11.55 19.30
N GLY A 462 -25.99 -12.44 18.93
CA GLY A 462 -26.70 -13.33 19.85
C GLY A 462 -28.09 -12.87 20.33
N GLU A 463 -28.58 -11.71 19.88
CA GLU A 463 -29.89 -11.18 20.30
C GLU A 463 -30.80 -10.78 19.13
N GLU A 464 -32.13 -10.93 19.30
CA GLU A 464 -33.13 -10.51 18.30
C GLU A 464 -33.37 -8.99 18.24
N GLY A 465 -32.80 -8.24 19.19
CA GLY A 465 -32.93 -6.80 19.32
C GLY A 465 -31.62 -6.13 19.71
N ILE A 466 -31.56 -4.81 19.55
CA ILE A 466 -30.43 -3.99 19.99
C ILE A 466 -30.82 -3.38 21.33
N GLN A 467 -30.10 -3.69 22.40
CA GLN A 467 -30.28 -3.10 23.73
C GLN A 467 -29.27 -1.96 23.96
N GLU A 468 -29.56 -1.11 24.95
CA GLU A 468 -28.70 -0.02 25.39
C GLU A 468 -27.33 -0.52 25.88
N GLY A 469 -26.25 -0.02 25.25
CA GLY A 469 -24.86 -0.35 25.58
C GLY A 469 -24.24 -1.50 24.77
N ASP A 470 -25.00 -2.21 23.93
CA ASP A 470 -24.51 -3.33 23.11
C ASP A 470 -23.51 -2.91 22.02
N VAL A 471 -22.73 -3.86 21.50
CA VAL A 471 -21.88 -3.66 20.33
C VAL A 471 -22.66 -4.00 19.05
N VAL A 472 -23.22 -2.99 18.41
CA VAL A 472 -23.96 -3.11 17.15
C VAL A 472 -23.00 -3.30 15.99
N THR A 473 -23.24 -4.31 15.17
CA THR A 473 -22.53 -4.52 13.90
C THR A 473 -23.38 -4.00 12.74
N MET A 474 -22.88 -2.98 12.05
CA MET A 474 -23.48 -2.45 10.83
C MET A 474 -22.89 -3.16 9.61
N TYR A 475 -23.75 -3.78 8.81
CA TYR A 475 -23.44 -4.29 7.47
C TYR A 475 -24.01 -3.34 6.43
N ALA A 476 -23.15 -2.71 5.63
CA ALA A 476 -23.55 -1.80 4.55
C ALA A 476 -23.05 -2.31 3.19
N TRP A 477 -23.98 -2.60 2.29
CA TRP A 477 -23.69 -2.96 0.90
C TRP A 477 -23.76 -1.71 0.02
N VAL A 478 -22.59 -1.15 -0.29
CA VAL A 478 -22.46 -0.04 -1.25
C VAL A 478 -22.39 -0.61 -2.66
N SER A 479 -23.41 -0.37 -3.47
CA SER A 479 -23.55 -0.89 -4.83
C SER A 479 -23.35 0.23 -5.85
N LEU A 480 -22.43 0.02 -6.81
CA LEU A 480 -22.08 1.02 -7.81
C LEU A 480 -22.53 0.54 -9.19
N GLN A 481 -23.37 1.35 -9.85
CA GLN A 481 -23.84 1.12 -11.22
C GLN A 481 -23.35 2.21 -12.18
N ARG A 482 -23.14 1.87 -13.45
CA ARG A 482 -22.84 2.81 -14.55
C ARG A 482 -23.55 2.41 -15.83
N ARG A 483 -23.91 3.40 -16.66
CA ARG A 483 -24.56 3.17 -17.97
C ARG A 483 -23.68 2.35 -18.94
N ASN A 484 -22.36 2.45 -18.81
CA ASN A 484 -21.40 1.66 -19.57
C ASN A 484 -21.04 0.27 -18.96
N GLY A 485 -21.64 -0.11 -17.83
CA GLY A 485 -21.39 -1.39 -17.17
C GLY A 485 -19.99 -1.57 -16.54
N LEU A 486 -19.18 -0.51 -16.41
CA LEU A 486 -17.90 -0.58 -15.69
C LEU A 486 -18.13 -0.49 -14.18
N THR A 487 -17.62 -1.46 -13.43
CA THR A 487 -17.62 -1.46 -11.95
C THR A 487 -16.54 -0.56 -11.37
N ALA A 488 -15.32 -0.59 -11.94
CA ALA A 488 -14.20 0.27 -11.59
C ALA A 488 -13.80 1.19 -12.75
N ALA A 489 -13.62 2.49 -12.47
CA ALA A 489 -13.24 3.49 -13.46
C ALA A 489 -12.23 4.51 -12.93
N LEU A 490 -11.56 5.20 -13.85
CA LEU A 490 -10.81 6.42 -13.55
C LEU A 490 -11.69 7.63 -13.90
N PRO A 491 -11.94 8.55 -12.94
CA PRO A 491 -12.86 9.67 -13.12
C PRO A 491 -12.45 10.59 -14.28
N HIS A 492 -13.44 11.23 -14.91
CA HIS A 492 -13.17 12.30 -15.87
C HIS A 492 -12.57 13.49 -15.11
N CYS A 493 -11.26 13.68 -15.22
CA CYS A 493 -10.54 14.78 -14.57
C CYS A 493 -9.40 15.25 -15.50
N PRO A 494 -9.72 16.01 -16.58
CA PRO A 494 -8.75 16.41 -17.61
C PRO A 494 -7.81 17.52 -17.16
N ASN A 495 -8.25 18.36 -16.21
CA ASN A 495 -7.47 19.47 -15.66
C ASN A 495 -6.52 19.03 -14.53
N PHE A 496 -6.83 17.94 -13.83
CA PHE A 496 -5.99 17.36 -12.77
C PHE A 496 -4.89 16.48 -13.39
N PRO A 497 -3.60 16.80 -13.28
CA PRO A 497 -2.56 16.19 -14.11
C PRO A 497 -2.16 14.76 -13.72
N PHE A 498 -2.37 14.35 -12.46
CA PHE A 498 -1.95 13.03 -11.96
C PHE A 498 -3.07 11.99 -12.07
N HIS A 499 -2.70 10.71 -12.09
CA HIS A 499 -3.70 9.65 -11.96
C HIS A 499 -4.36 9.74 -10.58
N LYS A 500 -5.69 9.75 -10.59
CA LYS A 500 -6.55 9.71 -9.41
C LYS A 500 -7.53 8.55 -9.64
N GLU A 501 -7.66 7.70 -8.64
CA GLU A 501 -8.69 6.66 -8.57
C GLU A 501 -9.87 7.21 -7.77
N GLU A 502 -11.08 6.79 -8.10
CA GLU A 502 -12.29 7.14 -7.37
C GLU A 502 -12.35 6.38 -6.03
N ASN A 503 -12.55 7.08 -4.92
CA ASN A 503 -12.92 6.48 -3.65
C ASN A 503 -14.25 7.07 -3.18
N PHE A 504 -14.94 6.33 -2.32
CA PHE A 504 -16.18 6.75 -1.69
C PHE A 504 -16.01 6.66 -0.18
N TRP A 505 -16.52 7.65 0.53
CA TRP A 505 -16.56 7.68 1.99
C TRP A 505 -17.98 7.36 2.43
N LEU A 506 -18.15 6.24 3.14
CA LEU A 506 -19.39 5.91 3.83
C LEU A 506 -19.29 6.48 5.24
N LEU A 507 -20.07 7.52 5.53
CA LEU A 507 -20.20 8.13 6.86
C LEU A 507 -21.57 7.77 7.44
N LEU A 508 -21.61 7.08 8.58
CA LEU A 508 -22.81 6.93 9.39
C LEU A 508 -22.83 8.07 10.41
N ALA A 509 -23.87 8.90 10.41
CA ALA A 509 -23.93 10.10 11.25
C ALA A 509 -25.35 10.47 11.65
N ASP A 510 -25.49 11.21 12.76
CA ASP A 510 -26.68 12.03 13.00
C ASP A 510 -26.49 13.42 12.36
N ALA A 511 -27.41 13.77 11.47
CA ALA A 511 -27.43 15.07 10.82
C ALA A 511 -27.89 16.21 11.75
N ALA A 512 -28.60 15.90 12.83
CA ALA A 512 -29.06 16.88 13.81
C ALA A 512 -27.97 17.25 14.82
N SER A 513 -27.34 16.27 15.48
CA SER A 513 -26.23 16.51 16.41
C SER A 513 -24.91 16.88 15.72
N ASN A 514 -24.75 16.57 14.43
CA ASN A 514 -23.53 16.70 13.63
C ASN A 514 -22.41 15.70 14.02
N ASP A 515 -22.75 14.63 14.74
CA ASP A 515 -21.82 13.55 15.12
C ASP A 515 -21.69 12.47 14.04
N VAL A 516 -20.45 12.09 13.71
CA VAL A 516 -20.12 10.91 12.88
C VAL A 516 -19.80 9.74 13.79
N TRP A 517 -20.54 8.64 13.63
CA TRP A 517 -20.47 7.42 14.42
C TRP A 517 -19.54 6.38 13.77
N LEU A 518 -19.58 6.28 12.43
CA LEU A 518 -18.70 5.42 11.65
C LEU A 518 -18.22 6.16 10.40
N SER A 519 -16.97 5.93 10.00
CA SER A 519 -16.43 6.39 8.72
C SER A 519 -15.59 5.28 8.10
N GLN A 520 -15.92 4.87 6.87
CA GLN A 520 -15.16 3.89 6.11
C GLN A 520 -14.89 4.37 4.68
N LYS A 521 -13.63 4.22 4.24
CA LYS A 521 -13.23 4.44 2.85
C LYS A 521 -13.47 3.18 2.02
N VAL A 522 -14.12 3.33 0.87
CA VAL A 522 -14.50 2.26 -0.06
C VAL A 522 -13.83 2.51 -1.42
N SER A 523 -13.20 1.48 -1.98
CA SER A 523 -12.67 1.49 -3.34
C SER A 523 -13.26 0.33 -4.15
N PHE A 524 -13.55 0.60 -5.42
CA PHE A 524 -14.08 -0.39 -6.35
C PHE A 524 -12.99 -1.05 -7.20
N MET A 525 -11.76 -0.52 -7.19
CA MET A 525 -10.63 -0.97 -8.01
C MET A 525 -10.22 -2.43 -7.71
N ASP A 526 -10.06 -2.79 -6.43
CA ASP A 526 -9.52 -4.09 -6.01
C ASP A 526 -10.60 -5.17 -5.82
N GLU A 527 -11.12 -5.70 -6.94
CA GLU A 527 -12.15 -6.76 -6.93
C GLU A 527 -11.70 -8.00 -6.13
N THR A 528 -10.45 -8.44 -6.24
CA THR A 528 -9.93 -9.61 -5.52
C THR A 528 -9.92 -9.41 -4.01
N THR A 529 -9.54 -8.22 -3.54
CA THR A 529 -9.49 -7.88 -2.10
C THR A 529 -10.91 -7.80 -1.54
N ALA A 530 -11.84 -7.21 -2.30
CA ALA A 530 -13.25 -7.15 -1.95
C ALA A 530 -13.91 -8.55 -1.90
N ILE A 531 -13.58 -9.45 -2.83
CA ILE A 531 -14.05 -10.84 -2.83
C ILE A 531 -13.60 -11.55 -1.55
N THR A 532 -12.31 -11.49 -1.20
CA THR A 532 -11.78 -12.13 0.01
C THR A 532 -12.41 -11.55 1.28
N ALA A 533 -12.49 -10.22 1.38
CA ALA A 533 -13.08 -9.54 2.54
C ALA A 533 -14.56 -9.88 2.74
N ALA A 534 -15.37 -9.82 1.67
CA ALA A 534 -16.80 -10.15 1.74
C ALA A 534 -17.06 -11.64 2.00
N SER A 535 -16.24 -12.54 1.42
CA SER A 535 -16.34 -13.98 1.67
C SER A 535 -16.06 -14.30 3.13
N LYS A 536 -14.97 -13.77 3.69
CA LYS A 536 -14.60 -13.96 5.09
C LYS A 536 -15.68 -13.38 6.03
N ALA A 537 -16.10 -12.14 5.78
CA ALA A 537 -17.12 -11.46 6.59
C ALA A 537 -18.42 -12.26 6.67
N ILE A 538 -18.98 -12.66 5.52
CA ILE A 538 -20.25 -13.40 5.48
C ILE A 538 -20.09 -14.82 6.05
N GLN A 539 -18.90 -15.43 5.93
CA GLN A 539 -18.61 -16.68 6.64
C GLN A 539 -18.67 -16.48 8.16
N GLU A 540 -17.92 -15.53 8.72
CA GLU A 540 -17.89 -15.25 10.17
C GLU A 540 -19.29 -14.91 10.71
N THR A 541 -20.08 -14.10 10.01
CA THR A 541 -21.47 -13.78 10.40
C THR A 541 -22.37 -15.02 10.40
N GLN A 542 -22.28 -15.89 9.37
CA GLN A 542 -23.14 -17.07 9.27
C GLN A 542 -22.73 -18.19 10.24
N GLU A 543 -21.43 -18.31 10.55
CA GLU A 543 -20.91 -19.19 11.60
C GLU A 543 -21.40 -18.73 12.99
N ALA A 544 -21.37 -17.41 13.28
CA ALA A 544 -21.91 -16.85 14.52
C ALA A 544 -23.42 -17.04 14.69
N LEU A 545 -24.18 -17.10 13.58
CA LEU A 545 -25.61 -17.42 13.56
C LEU A 545 -25.91 -18.93 13.61
N GLY A 546 -24.89 -19.79 13.70
CA GLY A 546 -25.05 -21.24 13.76
C GLY A 546 -25.53 -21.91 12.46
N ALA A 547 -25.39 -21.23 11.31
CA ALA A 547 -25.84 -21.74 10.02
C ALA A 547 -25.04 -22.98 9.57
N SER A 548 -25.64 -23.87 8.79
CA SER A 548 -24.92 -25.05 8.30
C SER A 548 -23.86 -24.69 7.26
N ALA A 549 -22.82 -25.52 7.14
CA ALA A 549 -21.77 -25.36 6.12
C ALA A 549 -22.30 -25.27 4.67
N LYS A 550 -23.51 -25.80 4.41
CA LYS A 550 -24.18 -25.69 3.10
C LYS A 550 -24.79 -24.29 2.90
N GLU A 551 -25.39 -23.71 3.93
CA GLU A 551 -25.97 -22.36 3.90
C GLU A 551 -24.86 -21.30 3.85
N ILE A 552 -23.80 -21.45 4.66
CA ILE A 552 -22.57 -20.65 4.58
C ILE A 552 -22.02 -20.67 3.14
N GLY A 553 -21.89 -21.86 2.53
CA GLY A 553 -21.40 -22.01 1.15
C GLY A 553 -22.33 -21.43 0.05
N ILE A 554 -23.60 -21.16 0.37
CA ILE A 554 -24.54 -20.45 -0.51
C ILE A 554 -24.42 -18.94 -0.29
N ALA A 555 -24.46 -18.48 0.96
CA ALA A 555 -24.36 -17.06 1.34
C ALA A 555 -23.03 -16.43 0.87
N VAL A 556 -21.91 -17.13 1.04
CA VAL A 556 -20.59 -16.70 0.52
C VAL A 556 -20.61 -16.60 -1.00
N ARG A 557 -21.27 -17.53 -1.71
CA ARG A 557 -21.37 -17.48 -3.18
C ARG A 557 -22.21 -16.29 -3.65
N GLU A 558 -23.34 -16.03 -3.01
CA GLU A 558 -24.17 -14.87 -3.30
C GLU A 558 -23.42 -13.56 -3.03
N ALA A 559 -22.71 -13.46 -1.91
CA ALA A 559 -21.86 -12.32 -1.57
C ALA A 559 -20.78 -12.08 -2.64
N VAL A 560 -20.08 -13.13 -3.09
CA VAL A 560 -19.09 -13.06 -4.16
C VAL A 560 -19.71 -12.59 -5.48
N ASP A 561 -20.90 -13.07 -5.85
CA ASP A 561 -21.58 -12.63 -7.07
C ASP A 561 -22.17 -11.21 -6.95
N ARG A 562 -22.56 -10.77 -5.74
CA ARG A 562 -22.90 -9.36 -5.44
C ARG A 562 -21.66 -8.45 -5.58
N VAL A 563 -20.47 -8.93 -5.17
CA VAL A 563 -19.20 -8.20 -5.36
C VAL A 563 -18.79 -8.08 -6.83
N LYS A 564 -18.92 -9.15 -7.63
CA LYS A 564 -18.67 -9.13 -9.08
C LYS A 564 -19.61 -8.18 -9.84
N LYS A 565 -20.87 -8.08 -9.41
CA LYS A 565 -21.87 -7.15 -9.98
C LYS A 565 -21.56 -5.67 -9.72
N GLY A 566 -20.58 -5.35 -8.87
CA GLY A 566 -20.21 -3.96 -8.55
C GLY A 566 -20.61 -3.50 -7.16
N SER A 567 -20.95 -4.41 -6.23
CA SER A 567 -21.13 -4.04 -4.81
C SER A 567 -19.88 -4.24 -3.98
N ARG A 568 -19.78 -3.55 -2.84
CA ARG A 568 -18.75 -3.74 -1.82
C ARG A 568 -19.44 -3.82 -0.46
N LEU A 569 -19.11 -4.85 0.32
CA LEU A 569 -19.53 -4.95 1.72
C LEU A 569 -18.61 -4.09 2.58
N VAL A 570 -19.21 -3.23 3.39
CA VAL A 570 -18.58 -2.49 4.48
C VAL A 570 -19.15 -3.03 5.79
N MET A 571 -18.27 -3.28 6.75
CA MET A 571 -18.65 -3.58 8.14
C MET A 571 -18.10 -2.49 9.06
N GLY A 572 -18.83 -2.21 10.14
CA GLY A 572 -18.33 -1.39 11.23
C GLY A 572 -19.07 -1.71 12.52
N LYS A 573 -18.38 -1.65 13.66
CA LYS A 573 -18.96 -1.84 14.99
C LYS A 573 -19.02 -0.52 15.73
N PHE A 574 -20.14 -0.25 16.42
CA PHE A 574 -20.32 0.91 17.29
C PHE A 574 -21.17 0.54 18.52
N GLN A 575 -21.09 1.31 19.60
CA GLN A 575 -21.87 1.04 20.80
C GLN A 575 -23.29 1.61 20.68
N ALA A 576 -24.30 0.85 21.08
CA ALA A 576 -25.69 1.30 21.09
C ALA A 576 -25.88 2.47 22.08
N PRO A 577 -26.54 3.56 21.66
CA PRO A 577 -26.88 4.70 22.54
C PRO A 577 -27.95 4.32 23.58
N ALA A 578 -28.36 5.29 24.39
CA ALA A 578 -29.50 5.15 25.29
C ALA A 578 -30.82 4.78 24.59
N GLU A 579 -31.74 4.16 25.35
CA GLU A 579 -33.11 3.78 24.96
C GLU A 579 -33.79 4.81 24.05
N GLY A 580 -34.27 4.39 22.87
CA GLY A 580 -34.96 5.30 21.95
C GLY A 580 -34.98 4.89 20.48
N THR A 581 -35.50 5.77 19.63
CA THR A 581 -35.45 5.63 18.16
C THR A 581 -34.58 6.74 17.57
N HIS A 582 -33.37 6.38 17.16
CA HIS A 582 -32.37 7.29 16.62
C HIS A 582 -32.45 7.34 15.09
N ASN A 583 -32.54 8.55 14.51
CA ASN A 583 -32.71 8.74 13.06
C ASN A 583 -31.34 8.92 12.38
N LEU A 584 -30.60 7.82 12.22
CA LEU A 584 -29.28 7.85 11.60
C LEU A 584 -29.39 8.08 10.08
N THR A 585 -28.39 8.76 9.52
CA THR A 585 -28.25 8.95 8.08
C THR A 585 -26.88 8.48 7.63
N SER A 586 -26.87 7.56 6.66
CA SER A 586 -25.69 7.22 5.88
C SER A 586 -25.49 8.25 4.78
N PHE A 587 -24.27 8.76 4.67
CA PHE A 587 -23.79 9.60 3.58
C PHE A 587 -22.73 8.79 2.83
N CYS A 588 -22.99 8.42 1.57
CA CYS A 588 -21.96 7.85 0.70
C CYS A 588 -21.52 8.93 -0.30
N LEU A 589 -20.30 9.44 -0.10
CA LEU A 589 -19.78 10.64 -0.75
C LEU A 589 -18.57 10.28 -1.62
N CYS A 590 -18.56 10.67 -2.89
CA CYS A 590 -17.42 10.45 -3.77
C CYS A 590 -16.31 11.48 -3.48
N ASP A 591 -15.05 11.09 -3.59
CA ASP A 591 -13.91 12.02 -3.44
C ASP A 591 -13.49 12.71 -4.75
N SER A 592 -14.12 12.36 -5.89
CA SER A 592 -13.65 12.68 -7.25
C SER A 592 -14.71 13.18 -8.24
N TRP A 593 -16.00 12.97 -7.96
CA TRP A 593 -17.14 13.38 -8.81
C TRP A 593 -18.07 14.29 -8.01
N ILE A 594 -18.85 15.15 -8.68
CA ILE A 594 -19.80 16.07 -8.04
C ILE A 594 -21.23 15.65 -8.40
N GLY A 595 -22.15 15.61 -7.43
CA GLY A 595 -23.57 15.32 -7.71
C GLY A 595 -23.88 13.84 -7.94
N CYS A 596 -23.03 12.92 -7.47
CA CYS A 596 -23.31 11.49 -7.34
C CYS A 596 -23.37 11.03 -5.87
N ASP A 597 -23.49 11.98 -4.94
CA ASP A 597 -23.43 11.76 -3.50
C ASP A 597 -24.80 11.34 -2.97
N THR A 598 -24.87 10.21 -2.28
CA THR A 598 -26.16 9.62 -1.85
C THR A 598 -26.35 9.65 -0.34
N LYS A 599 -27.60 9.81 0.09
CA LYS A 599 -27.99 9.97 1.50
C LYS A 599 -29.15 9.03 1.80
N THR A 600 -28.95 8.09 2.71
CA THR A 600 -29.95 7.09 3.10
C THR A 600 -30.20 7.16 4.61
N SER A 601 -31.38 7.66 4.99
CA SER A 601 -31.79 7.77 6.39
C SER A 601 -32.58 6.54 6.84
N PHE A 602 -32.24 5.99 8.00
CA PHE A 602 -32.92 4.85 8.61
C PHE A 602 -33.14 5.08 10.11
N LYS A 603 -33.94 4.22 10.74
CA LYS A 603 -34.29 4.32 12.16
C LYS A 603 -33.68 3.18 12.94
N LEU A 604 -32.67 3.49 13.75
CA LEU A 604 -32.12 2.57 14.74
C LEU A 604 -33.04 2.59 15.97
N LYS A 605 -33.75 1.48 16.23
CA LYS A 605 -34.46 1.29 17.50
C LYS A 605 -33.51 0.65 18.50
N VAL A 606 -33.36 1.25 19.66
CA VAL A 606 -32.62 0.69 20.79
C VAL A 606 -33.59 0.49 21.94
N LEU A 607 -33.66 -0.76 22.41
CA LEU A 607 -34.48 -1.18 23.54
C LEU A 607 -33.76 -0.85 24.85
N LYS A 608 -34.53 -0.66 25.91
CA LYS A 608 -33.99 -0.58 27.26
C LYS A 608 -33.26 -1.89 27.58
N ARG A 609 -32.05 -1.80 28.15
CA ARG A 609 -31.33 -2.99 28.60
C ARG A 609 -32.15 -3.75 29.65
N SER A 610 -32.55 -4.98 29.33
CA SER A 610 -33.30 -5.84 30.22
C SER A 610 -32.42 -6.27 31.40
N ARG A 611 -32.99 -6.31 32.60
CA ARG A 611 -32.25 -6.67 33.82
C ARG A 611 -32.07 -8.20 33.98
N ALA A 612 -32.38 -8.96 32.93
CA ALA A 612 -32.51 -10.42 32.92
C ALA A 612 -31.27 -11.16 32.39
N GLY A 613 -30.08 -10.54 32.45
CA GLY A 613 -28.80 -11.18 32.11
C GLY A 613 -28.35 -12.25 33.12
N THR A 614 -29.09 -12.46 34.20
CA THR A 614 -28.79 -13.45 35.25
C THR A 614 -30.03 -14.31 35.52
N ARG A 615 -29.85 -15.65 35.50
CA ARG A 615 -30.88 -16.70 35.63
C ARG A 615 -31.92 -16.74 34.50
N GLY A 616 -31.70 -17.64 33.54
CA GLY A 616 -32.78 -18.23 32.76
C GLY A 616 -33.50 -19.33 33.56
N HIS A 617 -34.70 -19.03 34.09
CA HIS A 617 -35.71 -20.04 34.40
C HIS A 617 -37.12 -19.42 34.30
N VAL A 618 -38.05 -20.15 33.68
CA VAL A 618 -39.44 -19.74 33.49
C VAL A 618 -40.32 -20.52 34.46
N PRO A 619 -41.27 -19.86 35.13
CA PRO A 619 -42.66 -20.37 35.14
C PRO A 619 -43.70 -19.31 34.74
N GLU A 620 -44.95 -19.75 34.67
CA GLU A 620 -46.08 -19.10 33.98
C GLU A 620 -46.92 -18.12 34.83
N GLU A 621 -47.76 -17.38 34.09
CA GLU A 621 -49.00 -16.64 34.41
C GLU A 621 -49.55 -16.58 35.86
N GLY A 622 -49.93 -15.36 36.29
CA GLY A 622 -50.86 -15.14 37.41
C GLY A 622 -50.93 -13.68 37.89
N PRO A 623 -52.10 -12.99 37.83
CA PRO A 623 -52.24 -11.60 38.31
C PRO A 623 -52.93 -11.51 39.68
N VAL A 624 -52.56 -10.50 40.51
CA VAL A 624 -53.47 -9.70 41.37
C VAL A 624 -52.70 -8.56 42.10
N ALA A 625 -53.45 -7.59 42.62
CA ALA A 625 -53.04 -6.24 43.04
C ALA A 625 -52.11 -6.08 44.26
N ALA A 626 -51.47 -4.90 44.23
CA ALA A 626 -50.80 -4.10 45.26
C ALA A 626 -51.27 -4.15 46.73
N THR A 627 -50.32 -3.86 47.63
CA THR A 627 -50.39 -2.74 48.60
C THR A 627 -48.98 -2.23 48.97
N GLU A 628 -48.89 -1.12 49.69
CA GLU A 628 -47.66 -0.38 50.03
C GLU A 628 -47.00 -0.79 51.37
N ASP A 629 -45.82 -0.20 51.60
CA ASP A 629 -45.15 0.15 52.87
C ASP A 629 -43.96 -0.66 53.41
N GLY A 630 -42.88 0.09 53.74
CA GLY A 630 -42.34 0.07 55.11
C GLY A 630 -40.94 -0.52 55.38
N ILE A 631 -39.96 0.39 55.56
CA ILE A 631 -38.90 0.37 56.60
C ILE A 631 -37.75 -0.67 56.48
N GLU A 632 -36.59 -0.13 56.08
CA GLU A 632 -35.23 -0.19 56.67
C GLU A 632 -34.74 -1.40 57.52
N GLU A 633 -33.52 -1.84 57.15
CA GLU A 633 -32.37 -2.25 57.98
C GLU A 633 -32.49 -3.38 59.04
N GLU A 634 -31.71 -4.46 58.81
CA GLU A 634 -30.68 -4.91 59.77
C GLU A 634 -29.55 -5.63 59.02
N GLU A 635 -28.32 -5.58 59.55
CA GLU A 635 -27.09 -6.16 58.98
C GLU A 635 -26.71 -7.45 59.74
N GLU A 636 -26.34 -8.53 59.05
CA GLU A 636 -25.50 -9.59 59.64
C GLU A 636 -24.41 -10.00 58.63
N GLU A 637 -23.16 -10.02 59.12
CA GLU A 637 -21.96 -10.42 58.39
C GLU A 637 -21.63 -11.90 58.71
N GLU A 638 -21.32 -12.71 57.70
CA GLU A 638 -20.52 -13.94 57.89
C GLU A 638 -19.40 -14.00 56.84
N GLU A 639 -18.17 -13.77 57.31
CA GLU A 639 -16.93 -14.32 56.74
C GLU A 639 -16.87 -15.83 57.11
N GLU A 640 -16.04 -16.73 56.56
CA GLU A 640 -14.86 -16.65 55.69
C GLU A 640 -14.92 -17.82 54.65
N GLU A 641 -13.94 -17.90 53.75
CA GLU A 641 -12.95 -19.00 53.66
C GLU A 641 -12.33 -19.08 52.24
N TYR A 642 -11.19 -19.75 52.12
CA TYR A 642 -10.20 -19.64 51.04
C TYR A 642 -10.33 -20.75 49.98
N ASP A 643 -9.75 -20.51 48.80
CA ASP A 643 -8.71 -21.39 48.23
C ASP A 643 -8.08 -20.74 46.98
N ASP A 644 -6.85 -20.26 47.11
CA ASP A 644 -5.95 -19.94 45.99
C ASP A 644 -4.73 -20.86 46.13
N TYR A 645 -4.54 -21.77 45.17
CA TYR A 645 -3.54 -22.84 45.29
C TYR A 645 -2.40 -22.67 44.28
N GLU A 646 -1.21 -22.50 44.84
CA GLU A 646 0.08 -22.29 44.19
C GLU A 646 0.50 -23.42 43.23
N SER A 647 1.53 -23.15 42.39
CA SER A 647 2.80 -23.91 42.30
C SER A 647 3.51 -23.71 40.95
N GLU A 648 4.84 -23.69 40.83
CA GLU A 648 5.96 -23.59 41.81
C GLU A 648 7.26 -23.24 41.02
N TYR A 649 8.40 -23.12 41.73
CA TYR A 649 9.80 -23.03 41.25
C TYR A 649 10.22 -21.66 40.66
N SER A 650 10.90 -20.73 41.38
CA SER A 650 12.04 -20.81 42.33
C SER A 650 13.42 -20.99 41.64
N ASP A 651 14.57 -20.54 42.16
CA ASP A 651 14.86 -19.56 43.24
C ASP A 651 16.33 -19.06 43.12
N ASP A 652 16.91 -18.54 44.22
CA ASP A 652 18.35 -18.27 44.51
C ASP A 652 18.93 -16.98 43.86
N GLU A 653 19.17 -15.87 44.59
CA GLU A 653 20.17 -15.59 45.65
C GLU A 653 21.53 -15.08 45.10
N GLU A 654 22.33 -14.23 45.76
CA GLU A 654 22.33 -13.65 47.12
C GLU A 654 22.95 -12.20 47.06
N ASP A 655 22.39 -11.23 47.82
CA ASP A 655 23.02 -10.41 48.89
C ASP A 655 24.44 -9.74 48.78
N GLU A 656 24.83 -8.69 49.56
CA GLU A 656 24.16 -7.87 50.61
C GLU A 656 24.86 -6.48 50.83
N LYS A 657 24.40 -5.75 51.87
CA LYS A 657 25.19 -4.93 52.83
C LYS A 657 25.47 -3.42 52.59
N ASN A 658 24.41 -2.61 52.73
CA ASN A 658 24.09 -1.81 53.94
C ASN A 658 25.08 -0.74 54.51
N LYS A 659 24.51 0.37 55.03
CA LYS A 659 25.09 1.49 55.85
C LYS A 659 26.02 2.50 55.12
N GLY A 660 25.97 3.82 55.34
CA GLY A 660 25.02 4.64 56.13
C GLY A 660 25.68 5.84 56.85
N LYS A 661 25.17 7.07 56.61
CA LYS A 661 25.45 8.37 57.32
C LYS A 661 26.87 8.98 57.22
N GLY A 662 26.97 10.29 56.98
CA GLY A 662 28.10 11.08 57.53
C GLY A 662 28.50 12.42 56.88
N LYS A 663 27.73 13.51 57.11
CA LYS A 663 28.13 14.95 57.03
C LYS A 663 29.55 15.33 56.49
N GLY A 664 29.57 16.16 55.43
CA GLY A 664 29.89 17.59 55.64
C GLY A 664 31.10 18.27 54.95
N LYS A 665 30.77 19.30 54.17
CA LYS A 665 31.40 20.64 54.13
C LYS A 665 32.70 20.89 53.33
N VAL A 666 32.52 21.41 52.11
CA VAL A 666 33.19 22.57 51.46
C VAL A 666 34.73 22.71 51.55
N VAL A 667 35.38 22.67 50.38
CA VAL A 667 36.45 23.61 49.95
C VAL A 667 36.24 23.98 48.47
N ASN A 668 36.49 25.23 48.09
CA ASN A 668 36.49 25.70 46.69
C ASN A 668 37.92 25.84 46.15
N GLY A 669 38.11 25.57 44.85
CA GLY A 669 39.15 26.19 44.03
C GLY A 669 39.65 25.31 42.87
N ALA A 670 40.18 25.84 41.76
CA ALA A 670 39.97 27.14 41.08
C ALA A 670 40.88 27.18 39.83
N ALA A 671 40.30 27.37 38.62
CA ALA A 671 41.00 27.58 37.33
C ALA A 671 41.96 26.41 36.91
N HIS A 672 42.33 26.19 35.64
CA HIS A 672 42.60 27.09 34.51
C HIS A 672 42.36 26.35 33.17
N GLN A 673 42.14 27.10 32.07
CA GLN A 673 42.42 26.78 30.64
C GLN A 673 41.88 25.44 30.05
N GLY A 674 41.66 25.32 28.74
CA GLY A 674 41.79 26.25 27.61
C GLY A 674 41.74 25.45 26.29
N GLY A 675 41.42 26.11 25.16
CA GLY A 675 41.64 25.54 23.82
C GLY A 675 43.11 25.64 23.38
N ALA A 676 43.49 25.23 22.17
CA ALA A 676 42.70 24.74 21.02
C ALA A 676 43.58 23.89 20.07
N ASP A 677 43.08 23.62 18.85
CA ASP A 677 43.71 23.17 17.58
C ASP A 677 42.82 22.10 16.90
N SER A 678 42.64 21.99 15.58
CA SER A 678 42.90 22.83 14.38
C SER A 678 41.79 22.47 13.33
N ASP A 679 41.59 23.01 12.11
CA ASP A 679 42.23 23.94 11.15
C ASP A 679 41.08 24.80 10.50
N ILE A 680 41.21 25.93 9.77
CA ILE A 680 42.16 26.45 8.76
C ILE A 680 41.91 25.85 7.35
N GLU A 681 40.99 26.44 6.57
CA GLU A 681 41.24 27.39 5.43
C GLU A 681 41.18 26.69 4.04
N SER A 682 41.07 27.33 2.87
CA SER A 682 40.76 28.72 2.44
C SER A 682 40.25 28.66 0.97
N GLY A 683 39.99 29.81 0.31
CA GLY A 683 39.99 29.85 -1.17
C GLY A 683 39.15 30.94 -1.85
N SER A 684 39.78 32.07 -2.21
CA SER A 684 39.33 32.93 -3.32
C SER A 684 40.42 33.92 -3.74
N ASP A 685 40.97 33.76 -4.95
CA ASP A 685 41.20 34.82 -5.93
C ASP A 685 41.68 34.21 -7.26
N GLU A 686 41.42 34.93 -8.36
CA GLU A 686 41.57 34.57 -9.80
C GLU A 686 40.66 33.45 -10.37
#